data_AF-A0AAW1ETT5-F1
#
_entry.id   AF-A0AAW1ETT5-F1
#
_cell.length_a   1.000
_cell.length_b   1.000
_cell.length_c   1.000
_cell.angle_alpha   90.00
_cell.angle_beta   90.00
_cell.angle_gamma   90.00
#
_symmetry.space_group_name_H-M   'P 1'
#
loop_
_entity.id
_entity.type
_entity.pdbx_description
1 polymer ?
#
loop_
_entity_poly.entity_id
_entity_poly.type
_entity_poly.pdbx_seq_one_letter_code
_entity_poly.pdbx_strand_id
1 'polypeptide(L)'
;MAREEDEEELTVEEPKKVDMFTSVRCLGYLSSINLLVAVCVGMYARWEVTSEPMILVIFILGLFVLGIASILYYYFAMEKASLSLFHLWCGFLLGLLCFLNSSSLNSNVKELVANYLLLASVIMKTVWALTERICSSIRNKPTLLTSTELLELLGFGIASTAMLLHKSVAIVGLVVALGALIVDLRMKSLLALPNLVSFALVTSLVFFQALGITANPYALGCYMGRLLCEPVLDVYFSGLGPSERWTPVLSLGTVWRRLSLLPLSLMELAFFVVAALKLGHLELWYLVIPGFCLFGLFWFICHIILLMTIWGFHTKLSECQRAWQSQRSRSRSLNQVMASRGIRHFCLISERLVFFSMLSTVILGAVSWQPSNGLFLCALLVVLPLESLTHGLFHELGSCLGGTCVGYALVIPTAYSSADGQPTLLPPEQVQQLNMRSTGMLNNVQRLFSHHMIQTFGCDYSTSGVTLEAVQTKLRSFLELRTEDGPRHDTYLIFYSGHTHKGTGAWALAGGESVHMAQLLELWKEKNAGHFSRLILVLDTENSLPWVKDIRRVDGVYVAVQGAELSATRVDPEPGDVPLLGDFTAEWVEFNCNPDSDTQWSEKGRTVTAAYGVSKRWSDYTLHLPTGSDVAKHWKTHFPKATYPMVHLSNWCCGLNLFWVCGVFLRCFRRCKLAWFPPAVLDTGQGIKLVHS
;
A
#
# COMPACT_ATOMS: atom_id res chain seq x y z
N MET A 1 3.76 -15.15 -45.45
CA MET A 1 4.47 -16.29 -46.08
C MET A 1 5.75 -16.54 -45.30
N ALA A 2 5.71 -17.53 -44.41
CA ALA A 2 6.80 -18.39 -44.00
C ALA A 2 6.15 -19.43 -43.08
N ARG A 3 6.47 -20.70 -43.33
CA ARG A 3 5.80 -21.92 -42.92
C ARG A 3 6.87 -22.71 -42.16
N GLU A 4 6.59 -23.08 -40.92
CA GLU A 4 7.34 -24.05 -40.10
C GLU A 4 6.24 -24.83 -39.38
N GLU A 5 5.74 -25.93 -39.96
CA GLU A 5 6.26 -27.32 -39.90
C GLU A 5 6.22 -27.92 -38.49
N ASP A 6 5.40 -28.97 -38.43
CA ASP A 6 4.92 -29.70 -37.27
C ASP A 6 6.02 -30.59 -36.66
N GLU A 7 6.20 -30.51 -35.34
CA GLU A 7 6.78 -31.60 -34.55
C GLU A 7 5.71 -32.09 -33.56
N GLU A 8 5.10 -33.24 -33.89
CA GLU A 8 4.24 -34.03 -33.01
C GLU A 8 5.07 -34.62 -31.86
N GLU A 9 5.08 -33.95 -30.71
CA GLU A 9 5.58 -34.53 -29.47
C GLU A 9 4.44 -35.28 -28.75
N LEU A 10 4.60 -36.61 -28.71
CA LEU A 10 3.69 -37.60 -28.15
C LEU A 10 3.54 -37.40 -26.63
N THR A 11 2.66 -36.50 -26.23
CA THR A 11 2.27 -36.34 -24.82
C THR A 11 1.18 -37.35 -24.46
N VAL A 12 1.53 -38.24 -23.53
CA VAL A 12 0.60 -39.13 -22.82
C VAL A 12 -0.59 -38.28 -22.33
N GLU A 13 -1.79 -38.60 -22.79
CA GLU A 13 -3.03 -37.94 -22.35
C GLU A 13 -3.17 -38.08 -20.83
N GLU A 14 -2.88 -37.00 -20.08
CA GLU A 14 -3.43 -36.83 -18.74
C GLU A 14 -4.97 -36.83 -18.86
N PRO A 15 -5.69 -37.47 -17.92
CA PRO A 15 -7.14 -37.55 -17.98
C PRO A 15 -7.72 -36.13 -17.97
N LYS A 16 -8.53 -35.84 -19.00
CA LYS A 16 -9.33 -34.62 -19.23
C LYS A 16 -9.57 -33.80 -17.95
N LYS A 17 -8.88 -32.65 -17.84
CA LYS A 17 -9.32 -31.46 -17.05
C LYS A 17 -10.60 -30.83 -17.64
N VAL A 18 -11.52 -31.65 -18.15
CA VAL A 18 -12.85 -31.26 -18.64
C VAL A 18 -13.84 -31.76 -17.61
N ASP A 19 -14.10 -30.97 -16.57
CA ASP A 19 -15.41 -31.01 -15.88
C ASP A 19 -15.60 -29.87 -14.88
N MET A 20 -14.55 -29.49 -14.15
CA MET A 20 -14.71 -28.55 -13.04
C MET A 20 -14.92 -27.10 -13.53
N PHE A 21 -14.12 -26.62 -14.49
CA PHE A 21 -14.19 -25.24 -14.97
C PHE A 21 -15.48 -24.93 -15.75
N THR A 22 -15.96 -25.90 -16.54
CA THR A 22 -17.23 -25.82 -17.27
C THR A 22 -18.42 -25.84 -16.32
N SER A 23 -18.38 -26.70 -15.29
CA SER A 23 -19.41 -26.76 -14.24
C SER A 23 -19.46 -25.48 -13.40
N VAL A 24 -18.30 -24.91 -13.06
CA VAL A 24 -18.19 -23.65 -12.31
C VAL A 24 -18.79 -22.49 -13.11
N ARG A 25 -18.50 -22.38 -14.41
CA ARG A 25 -19.12 -21.37 -15.30
C ARG A 25 -20.63 -21.56 -15.45
N CYS A 26 -21.10 -22.81 -15.52
CA CYS A 26 -22.52 -23.14 -15.58
C CYS A 26 -23.27 -22.62 -14.34
N LEU A 27 -22.68 -22.74 -13.14
CA LEU A 27 -23.27 -22.23 -11.89
C LEU A 27 -23.49 -20.71 -11.93
N GLY A 28 -22.53 -19.96 -12.48
CA GLY A 28 -22.63 -18.51 -12.65
C GLY A 28 -23.76 -18.08 -13.61
N TYR A 29 -23.88 -18.76 -14.75
CA TYR A 29 -24.98 -18.52 -15.69
C TYR A 29 -26.34 -18.88 -15.08
N LEU A 30 -26.42 -20.02 -14.39
CA LEU A 30 -27.65 -20.49 -13.76
C LEU A 30 -28.13 -19.53 -12.65
N SER A 31 -27.21 -18.97 -11.86
CA SER A 31 -27.52 -17.92 -10.88
C SER A 31 -28.15 -16.68 -11.52
N SER A 32 -27.66 -16.28 -12.70
CA SER A 32 -28.13 -15.09 -13.43
C SER A 32 -29.46 -15.33 -14.15
N ILE A 33 -29.67 -16.51 -14.72
CA ILE A 33 -30.96 -16.93 -15.28
C ILE A 33 -32.01 -16.99 -14.16
N ASN A 34 -31.66 -17.60 -13.03
CA ASN A 34 -32.55 -17.68 -11.88
C ASN A 34 -32.94 -16.29 -11.34
N LEU A 35 -32.01 -15.33 -11.32
CA LEU A 35 -32.32 -13.94 -11.00
C LEU A 35 -33.35 -13.35 -11.96
N LEU A 36 -33.15 -13.52 -13.27
CA LEU A 36 -34.06 -12.98 -14.28
C LEU A 36 -35.47 -13.56 -14.13
N VAL A 37 -35.59 -14.87 -13.92
CA VAL A 37 -36.89 -15.53 -13.67
C VAL A 37 -37.54 -14.99 -12.40
N ALA A 38 -36.78 -14.89 -11.30
CA ALA A 38 -37.28 -14.35 -10.03
C ALA A 38 -37.85 -12.93 -10.21
N VAL A 39 -37.12 -12.10 -10.95
CA VAL A 39 -37.50 -10.72 -11.21
C VAL A 39 -38.75 -10.64 -12.08
N CYS A 40 -38.84 -11.41 -13.16
CA CYS A 40 -40.01 -11.44 -14.02
C CYS A 40 -41.27 -11.90 -13.26
N VAL A 41 -41.16 -12.96 -12.47
CA VAL A 41 -42.28 -13.48 -11.66
C VAL A 41 -42.72 -12.46 -10.61
N GLY A 42 -41.77 -11.81 -9.92
CA GLY A 42 -42.06 -10.78 -8.92
C GLY A 42 -42.73 -9.54 -9.51
N MET A 43 -42.30 -9.10 -10.70
CA MET A 43 -42.92 -7.97 -11.39
C MET A 43 -44.33 -8.31 -11.88
N TYR A 44 -44.52 -9.53 -12.39
CA TYR A 44 -45.82 -10.03 -12.82
C TYR A 44 -46.81 -10.16 -11.65
N ALA A 45 -46.37 -10.69 -10.51
CA ALA A 45 -47.21 -10.79 -9.30
C ALA A 45 -47.67 -9.41 -8.81
N ARG A 46 -46.80 -8.40 -8.86
CA ARG A 46 -47.14 -7.00 -8.52
C ARG A 46 -48.16 -6.42 -9.49
N TRP A 47 -47.97 -6.61 -10.79
CA TRP A 47 -48.92 -6.14 -11.79
C TRP A 47 -50.30 -6.76 -11.62
N GLU A 48 -50.37 -8.08 -11.40
CA GLU A 48 -51.64 -8.80 -11.20
C GLU A 48 -52.41 -8.30 -9.98
N VAL A 49 -51.72 -8.00 -8.87
CA VAL A 49 -52.34 -7.55 -7.62
C VAL A 49 -52.70 -6.07 -7.65
N THR A 50 -51.86 -5.22 -8.24
CA THR A 50 -52.06 -3.76 -8.24
C THR A 50 -52.87 -3.26 -9.43
N SER A 51 -52.92 -4.04 -10.52
CA SER A 51 -53.51 -3.64 -11.81
C SER A 51 -52.95 -2.31 -12.36
N GLU A 52 -51.75 -1.90 -11.93
CA GLU A 52 -51.14 -0.65 -12.38
C GLU A 52 -50.54 -0.80 -13.79
N PRO A 53 -51.00 -0.02 -14.78
CA PRO A 53 -50.53 -0.15 -16.16
C PRO A 53 -49.04 0.22 -16.32
N MET A 54 -48.51 1.06 -15.43
CA MET A 54 -47.10 1.46 -15.42
C MET A 54 -46.15 0.26 -15.26
N ILE A 55 -46.52 -0.74 -14.45
CA ILE A 55 -45.71 -1.94 -14.24
C ILE A 55 -45.61 -2.75 -15.54
N LEU A 56 -46.71 -2.85 -16.29
CA LEU A 56 -46.75 -3.52 -17.59
C LEU A 56 -45.89 -2.79 -18.63
N VAL A 57 -45.96 -1.45 -18.66
CA VAL A 57 -45.11 -0.62 -19.55
C VAL A 57 -43.63 -0.84 -19.25
N ILE A 58 -43.24 -0.85 -17.98
CA ILE A 58 -41.86 -1.12 -17.55
C ILE A 58 -41.42 -2.53 -17.97
N PHE A 59 -42.31 -3.52 -17.84
CA PHE A 59 -42.03 -4.89 -18.25
C PHE A 59 -41.80 -5.00 -19.77
N ILE A 60 -42.65 -4.37 -20.59
CA ILE A 60 -42.48 -4.31 -22.06
C ILE A 60 -41.19 -3.61 -22.44
N LEU A 61 -40.87 -2.49 -21.81
CA LEU A 61 -39.61 -1.78 -22.01
C LEU A 61 -38.40 -2.67 -21.68
N GLY A 62 -38.52 -3.50 -20.64
CA GLY A 62 -37.49 -4.46 -20.28
C GLY A 62 -37.22 -5.54 -21.32
N LEU A 63 -38.29 -6.08 -21.92
CA LEU A 63 -38.15 -7.01 -23.04
C LEU A 63 -37.46 -6.35 -24.23
N PHE A 64 -37.77 -5.08 -24.50
CA PHE A 64 -37.11 -4.30 -25.54
C PHE A 64 -35.61 -4.08 -25.25
N VAL A 65 -35.25 -3.71 -24.02
CA VAL A 65 -33.85 -3.54 -23.58
C VAL A 65 -33.09 -4.86 -23.68
N LEU A 66 -33.68 -5.98 -23.25
CA LEU A 66 -33.09 -7.32 -23.41
C LEU A 66 -32.92 -7.71 -24.88
N GLY A 67 -33.90 -7.37 -25.73
CA GLY A 67 -33.82 -7.56 -27.17
C GLY A 67 -32.65 -6.79 -27.79
N ILE A 68 -32.50 -5.51 -27.45
CA ILE A 68 -31.36 -4.68 -27.89
C ILE A 68 -30.05 -5.27 -27.37
N ALA A 69 -29.96 -5.64 -26.10
CA ALA A 69 -28.76 -6.24 -25.53
C ALA A 69 -28.39 -7.53 -26.29
N SER A 70 -29.36 -8.36 -26.63
CA SER A 70 -29.15 -9.59 -27.42
C SER A 70 -28.68 -9.27 -28.84
N ILE A 71 -29.26 -8.26 -29.49
CA ILE A 71 -28.84 -7.82 -30.83
C ILE A 71 -27.40 -7.32 -30.81
N LEU A 72 -27.05 -6.47 -29.84
CA LEU A 72 -25.69 -5.94 -29.67
C LEU A 72 -24.67 -7.06 -29.44
N TYR A 73 -25.06 -8.10 -28.69
CA TYR A 73 -24.20 -9.25 -28.43
C TYR A 73 -23.98 -10.10 -29.69
N TYR A 74 -25.05 -10.57 -30.32
CA TYR A 74 -24.97 -11.56 -31.38
C TYR A 74 -24.68 -10.97 -32.77
N TYR A 75 -25.22 -9.79 -33.10
CA TYR A 75 -25.10 -9.22 -34.44
C TYR A 75 -23.95 -8.22 -34.57
N PHE A 76 -23.67 -7.45 -33.51
CA PHE A 76 -22.64 -6.40 -33.55
C PHE A 76 -21.34 -6.79 -32.82
N ALA A 77 -21.28 -7.97 -32.19
CA ALA A 77 -20.15 -8.42 -31.36
C ALA A 77 -19.76 -7.39 -30.27
N MET A 78 -20.70 -6.56 -29.83
CA MET A 78 -20.51 -5.52 -28.83
C MET A 78 -20.82 -6.06 -27.42
N GLU A 79 -20.06 -7.07 -26.99
CA GLU A 79 -20.29 -7.80 -25.73
C GLU A 79 -20.36 -6.87 -24.51
N LYS A 80 -19.43 -5.91 -24.42
CA LYS A 80 -19.38 -4.95 -23.29
C LYS A 80 -20.63 -4.08 -23.20
N ALA A 81 -21.13 -3.60 -24.34
CA ALA A 81 -22.32 -2.75 -24.36
C ALA A 81 -23.58 -3.55 -24.01
N SER A 82 -23.69 -4.77 -24.54
CA SER A 82 -24.76 -5.71 -24.20
C SER A 82 -24.80 -6.02 -22.69
N LEU A 83 -23.68 -6.47 -22.12
CA LEU A 83 -23.57 -6.76 -20.69
C LEU A 83 -23.84 -5.51 -19.85
N SER A 84 -23.40 -4.34 -20.31
CA SER A 84 -23.65 -3.09 -19.59
C SER A 84 -25.14 -2.78 -19.49
N LEU A 85 -25.89 -2.92 -20.59
CA LEU A 85 -27.34 -2.74 -20.59
C LEU A 85 -28.03 -3.77 -19.69
N PHE A 86 -27.57 -5.02 -19.71
CA PHE A 86 -28.12 -6.08 -18.89
C PHE A 86 -27.97 -5.79 -17.39
N HIS A 87 -26.76 -5.45 -16.92
CA HIS A 87 -26.51 -5.14 -15.51
C HIS A 87 -27.26 -3.90 -15.02
N LEU A 88 -27.30 -2.85 -15.85
CA LEU A 88 -28.10 -1.66 -15.57
C LEU A 88 -29.58 -2.00 -15.37
N TRP A 89 -30.12 -2.83 -16.27
CA TRP A 89 -31.51 -3.25 -16.24
C TRP A 89 -31.84 -4.15 -15.05
N CYS A 90 -30.96 -5.10 -14.72
CA CYS A 90 -31.11 -5.94 -13.53
C CYS A 90 -31.13 -5.13 -12.24
N GLY A 91 -30.23 -4.15 -12.10
CA GLY A 91 -30.22 -3.23 -10.96
C GLY A 91 -31.52 -2.43 -10.85
N PHE A 92 -32.03 -1.93 -11.99
CA PHE A 92 -33.28 -1.18 -12.05
C PHE A 92 -34.49 -2.03 -11.63
N LEU A 93 -34.64 -3.24 -12.17
CA LEU A 93 -35.76 -4.12 -11.82
C LEU A 93 -35.71 -4.59 -10.36
N LEU A 94 -34.53 -4.89 -9.83
CA LEU A 94 -34.36 -5.22 -8.40
C LEU A 94 -34.77 -4.05 -7.50
N GLY A 95 -34.45 -2.81 -7.89
CA GLY A 95 -34.89 -1.61 -7.20
C GLY A 95 -36.42 -1.47 -7.20
N LEU A 96 -37.07 -1.69 -8.34
CA LEU A 96 -38.54 -1.64 -8.43
C LEU A 96 -39.21 -2.71 -7.57
N LEU A 97 -38.71 -3.96 -7.58
CA LEU A 97 -39.21 -5.03 -6.71
C LEU A 97 -39.08 -4.68 -5.22
N CYS A 98 -38.00 -3.97 -4.87
CA CYS A 98 -37.76 -3.50 -3.51
C CYS A 98 -38.79 -2.45 -3.09
N PHE A 99 -39.05 -1.45 -3.94
CA PHE A 99 -39.88 -0.28 -3.58
C PHE A 99 -41.38 -0.47 -3.78
N LEU A 100 -41.80 -1.26 -4.77
CA LEU A 100 -43.20 -1.55 -5.08
C LEU A 100 -43.70 -2.75 -4.26
N ASN A 101 -43.72 -2.62 -2.94
CA ASN A 101 -44.16 -3.70 -2.05
C ASN A 101 -45.38 -3.26 -1.22
N SER A 102 -46.37 -4.13 -1.12
CA SER A 102 -47.65 -3.91 -0.44
C SER A 102 -48.00 -5.10 0.44
N SER A 103 -48.74 -4.86 1.52
CA SER A 103 -49.18 -5.92 2.44
C SER A 103 -50.08 -6.97 1.74
N SER A 104 -50.75 -6.59 0.66
CA SER A 104 -51.57 -7.47 -0.18
C SER A 104 -50.79 -8.55 -0.92
N LEU A 105 -49.47 -8.39 -1.08
CA LEU A 105 -48.60 -9.37 -1.76
C LEU A 105 -48.16 -10.51 -0.85
N ASN A 106 -48.25 -10.35 0.48
CA ASN A 106 -47.74 -11.33 1.45
C ASN A 106 -48.42 -12.70 1.37
N SER A 107 -49.65 -12.78 0.86
CA SER A 107 -50.40 -14.04 0.69
C SER A 107 -50.32 -14.61 -0.74
N ASN A 108 -49.65 -13.93 -1.68
CA ASN A 108 -49.57 -14.38 -3.06
C ASN A 108 -48.48 -15.44 -3.25
N VAL A 109 -48.87 -16.63 -3.73
CA VAL A 109 -47.95 -17.74 -4.00
C VAL A 109 -46.85 -17.35 -4.99
N LYS A 110 -47.16 -16.50 -5.99
CA LYS A 110 -46.19 -16.05 -7.00
C LYS A 110 -45.10 -15.15 -6.39
N GLU A 111 -45.46 -14.30 -5.42
CA GLU A 111 -44.49 -13.47 -4.68
C GLU A 111 -43.61 -14.36 -3.78
N LEU A 112 -44.18 -15.38 -3.14
CA LEU A 112 -43.43 -16.35 -2.35
C LEU A 112 -42.39 -17.09 -3.22
N VAL A 113 -42.81 -17.56 -4.40
CA VAL A 113 -41.90 -18.20 -5.37
C VAL A 113 -40.80 -17.24 -5.80
N ALA A 114 -41.13 -15.99 -6.15
CA ALA A 114 -40.14 -14.98 -6.51
C ALA A 114 -39.11 -14.76 -5.38
N ASN A 115 -39.57 -14.65 -4.12
CA ASN A 115 -38.70 -14.46 -2.96
C ASN A 115 -37.73 -15.64 -2.74
N TYR A 116 -38.19 -16.88 -2.89
CA TYR A 116 -37.31 -18.06 -2.81
C TYR A 116 -36.32 -18.12 -3.96
N LEU A 117 -36.72 -17.76 -5.18
CA LEU A 117 -35.82 -17.70 -6.33
C LEU A 117 -34.76 -16.60 -6.14
N LEU A 118 -35.11 -15.44 -5.58
CA LEU A 118 -34.16 -14.38 -5.24
C LEU A 118 -33.10 -14.87 -4.24
N LEU A 119 -33.53 -15.57 -3.18
CA LEU A 119 -32.62 -16.15 -2.20
C LEU A 119 -31.71 -17.23 -2.81
N ALA A 120 -32.29 -18.14 -3.61
CA ALA A 120 -31.53 -19.16 -4.32
C ALA A 120 -30.48 -18.54 -5.25
N SER A 121 -30.81 -17.43 -5.92
CA SER A 121 -29.86 -16.71 -6.79
C SER A 121 -28.62 -16.22 -6.03
N VAL A 122 -28.81 -15.69 -4.81
CA VAL A 122 -27.69 -15.27 -3.94
C VAL A 122 -26.85 -16.45 -3.54
N ILE A 123 -27.47 -17.52 -3.03
CA ILE A 123 -26.77 -18.73 -2.56
C ILE A 123 -25.93 -19.31 -3.69
N MET A 124 -26.51 -19.44 -4.89
CA MET A 124 -25.79 -19.94 -6.06
C MET A 124 -24.64 -19.03 -6.47
N LYS A 125 -24.82 -17.70 -6.42
CA LYS A 125 -23.72 -16.76 -6.68
C LYS A 125 -22.60 -16.90 -5.65
N THR A 126 -22.93 -17.04 -4.37
CA THR A 126 -21.96 -17.20 -3.29
C THR A 126 -21.19 -18.51 -3.41
N VAL A 127 -21.87 -19.62 -3.68
CA VAL A 127 -21.23 -20.92 -3.91
C VAL A 127 -20.31 -20.84 -5.13
N TRP A 128 -20.75 -20.21 -6.22
CA TRP A 128 -19.93 -20.01 -7.42
C TRP A 128 -18.67 -19.20 -7.09
N ALA A 129 -18.83 -18.02 -6.47
CA ALA A 129 -17.76 -17.12 -6.12
C ALA A 129 -16.75 -17.75 -5.14
N LEU A 130 -17.22 -18.58 -4.20
CA LEU A 130 -16.37 -19.31 -3.27
C LEU A 130 -15.59 -20.42 -3.99
N THR A 131 -16.26 -21.17 -4.86
CA THR A 131 -15.64 -22.27 -5.62
C THR A 131 -14.54 -21.74 -6.54
N GLU A 132 -14.76 -20.63 -7.23
CA GLU A 132 -13.74 -20.01 -8.09
C GLU A 132 -12.47 -19.60 -7.32
N ARG A 133 -12.63 -19.14 -6.07
CA ARG A 133 -11.52 -18.72 -5.20
C ARG A 133 -10.77 -19.91 -4.61
N ILE A 134 -11.47 -20.95 -4.17
CA ILE A 134 -10.87 -22.19 -3.66
C ILE A 134 -10.07 -22.89 -4.77
N CYS A 135 -10.60 -22.90 -6.00
CA CYS A 135 -9.92 -23.49 -7.15
C CYS A 135 -8.85 -22.57 -7.78
N SER A 136 -8.48 -21.46 -7.13
CA SER A 136 -7.47 -20.49 -7.61
C SER A 136 -7.68 -20.05 -9.07
N SER A 137 -8.94 -20.03 -9.53
CA SER A 137 -9.28 -19.79 -10.93
C SER A 137 -9.43 -18.29 -11.25
N ILE A 138 -9.35 -17.42 -10.24
CA ILE A 138 -9.51 -15.97 -10.36
C ILE A 138 -8.16 -15.27 -10.46
N ARG A 139 -8.04 -14.39 -11.46
CA ARG A 139 -6.99 -13.37 -11.51
C ARG A 139 -7.52 -12.07 -10.92
N ASN A 140 -7.09 -11.76 -9.70
CA ASN A 140 -7.46 -10.51 -9.03
C ASN A 140 -6.86 -9.32 -9.79
N LYS A 141 -7.69 -8.35 -10.17
CA LYS A 141 -7.26 -7.11 -10.82
C LYS A 141 -7.45 -5.93 -9.87
N PRO A 142 -6.50 -4.99 -9.79
CA PRO A 142 -6.63 -3.81 -8.96
C PRO A 142 -7.67 -2.87 -9.58
N THR A 143 -8.86 -2.85 -9.00
CA THR A 143 -9.99 -2.01 -9.43
C THR A 143 -10.71 -1.48 -8.19
N LEU A 144 -11.17 -0.22 -8.26
CA LEU A 144 -11.97 0.39 -7.19
C LEU A 144 -13.38 -0.19 -7.22
N LEU A 145 -14.05 -0.03 -8.36
CA LEU A 145 -15.39 -0.53 -8.63
C LEU A 145 -15.39 -1.13 -10.04
N THR A 146 -16.01 -2.29 -10.19
CA THR A 146 -16.18 -2.92 -11.51
C THR A 146 -17.28 -2.22 -12.29
N SER A 147 -17.24 -2.31 -13.63
CA SER A 147 -18.29 -1.73 -14.47
C SER A 147 -19.66 -2.35 -14.20
N THR A 148 -19.70 -3.63 -13.85
CA THR A 148 -20.93 -4.36 -13.51
C THR A 148 -21.55 -3.83 -12.22
N GLU A 149 -20.76 -3.70 -11.15
CA GLU A 149 -21.19 -3.10 -9.88
C GLU A 149 -21.69 -1.66 -10.08
N LEU A 150 -20.94 -0.83 -10.82
CA LEU A 150 -21.33 0.55 -11.11
C LEU A 150 -22.70 0.63 -11.80
N LEU A 151 -22.94 -0.24 -12.78
CA LEU A 151 -24.19 -0.25 -13.54
C LEU A 151 -25.36 -0.81 -12.73
N GLU A 152 -25.16 -1.83 -11.90
CA GLU A 152 -26.18 -2.34 -10.98
C GLU A 152 -26.54 -1.30 -9.90
N LEU A 153 -25.53 -0.58 -9.36
CA LEU A 153 -25.72 0.55 -8.46
C LEU A 153 -26.53 1.66 -9.13
N LEU A 154 -26.12 2.07 -10.35
CA LEU A 154 -26.81 3.10 -11.11
C LEU A 154 -28.26 2.72 -11.42
N GLY A 155 -28.51 1.48 -11.84
CA GLY A 155 -29.85 0.96 -12.13
C GLY A 155 -30.76 1.04 -10.91
N PHE A 156 -30.28 0.58 -9.75
CA PHE A 156 -31.04 0.64 -8.50
C PHE A 156 -31.33 2.09 -8.06
N GLY A 157 -30.38 3.00 -8.26
CA GLY A 157 -30.57 4.44 -8.04
C GLY A 157 -31.59 5.06 -8.99
N ILE A 158 -31.62 4.65 -10.27
CA ILE A 158 -32.66 5.11 -11.22
C ILE A 158 -34.04 4.59 -10.80
N ALA A 159 -34.14 3.36 -10.28
CA ALA A 159 -35.42 2.83 -9.82
C ALA A 159 -36.05 3.65 -8.68
N SER A 160 -35.25 4.34 -7.87
CA SER A 160 -35.76 5.17 -6.78
C SER A 160 -36.48 6.42 -7.27
N THR A 161 -36.31 6.85 -8.53
CA THR A 161 -37.03 8.00 -9.10
C THR A 161 -38.52 7.73 -9.28
N ALA A 162 -38.97 6.47 -9.17
CA ALA A 162 -40.39 6.13 -9.06
C ALA A 162 -41.02 6.65 -7.75
N MET A 163 -40.20 7.01 -6.75
CA MET A 163 -40.65 7.53 -5.45
C MET A 163 -40.56 9.06 -5.39
N LEU A 164 -41.17 9.65 -4.35
CA LEU A 164 -41.06 11.09 -4.05
C LEU A 164 -39.59 11.53 -3.97
N LEU A 165 -39.31 12.76 -4.43
CA LEU A 165 -37.94 13.29 -4.55
C LEU A 165 -37.09 13.11 -3.28
N HIS A 166 -37.63 13.44 -2.10
CA HIS A 166 -36.89 13.32 -0.84
C HIS A 166 -36.51 11.86 -0.51
N LYS A 167 -37.38 10.89 -0.81
CA LYS A 167 -37.09 9.45 -0.63
C LYS A 167 -36.07 8.97 -1.65
N SER A 168 -36.23 9.41 -2.89
CA SER A 168 -35.31 9.07 -3.98
C SER A 168 -33.89 9.55 -3.69
N VAL A 169 -33.71 10.80 -3.25
CA VAL A 169 -32.39 11.35 -2.91
C VAL A 169 -31.73 10.57 -1.77
N ALA A 170 -32.48 10.18 -0.74
CA ALA A 170 -31.94 9.37 0.35
C ALA A 170 -31.51 7.97 -0.12
N ILE A 171 -32.29 7.33 -1.01
CA ILE A 171 -31.93 6.04 -1.60
C ILE A 171 -30.71 6.14 -2.50
N VAL A 172 -30.60 7.20 -3.33
CA VAL A 172 -29.39 7.47 -4.11
C VAL A 172 -28.18 7.63 -3.18
N GLY A 173 -28.34 8.34 -2.05
CA GLY A 173 -27.31 8.42 -1.01
C GLY A 173 -26.91 7.05 -0.44
N LEU A 174 -27.88 6.17 -0.18
CA LEU A 174 -27.62 4.80 0.28
C LEU A 174 -26.86 3.96 -0.77
N VAL A 175 -27.19 4.12 -2.06
CA VAL A 175 -26.47 3.46 -3.16
C VAL A 175 -25.02 3.96 -3.25
N VAL A 176 -24.80 5.27 -3.10
CA VAL A 176 -23.44 5.85 -3.04
C VAL A 176 -22.67 5.30 -1.84
N ALA A 177 -23.32 5.17 -0.67
CA ALA A 177 -22.72 4.57 0.52
C ALA A 177 -22.33 3.10 0.28
N LEU A 178 -23.19 2.31 -0.37
CA LEU A 178 -22.88 0.93 -0.75
C LEU A 178 -21.68 0.87 -1.71
N GLY A 179 -21.63 1.76 -2.70
CA GLY A 179 -20.49 1.87 -3.61
C GLY A 179 -19.19 2.17 -2.86
N ALA A 180 -19.21 3.14 -1.95
CA ALA A 180 -18.05 3.47 -1.12
C ALA A 180 -17.62 2.28 -0.22
N LEU A 181 -18.58 1.54 0.35
CA LEU A 181 -18.32 0.34 1.14
C LEU A 181 -17.70 -0.81 0.32
N ILE A 182 -18.16 -1.02 -0.92
CA ILE A 182 -17.55 -2.00 -1.84
C ILE A 182 -16.08 -1.65 -2.10
N VAL A 183 -15.79 -0.38 -2.35
CA VAL A 183 -14.42 0.10 -2.53
C VAL A 183 -13.60 -0.12 -1.25
N ASP A 184 -14.17 0.19 -0.08
CA ASP A 184 -13.52 0.00 1.23
C ASP A 184 -13.14 -1.47 1.48
N LEU A 185 -14.03 -2.41 1.16
CA LEU A 185 -13.78 -3.85 1.24
C LEU A 185 -12.70 -4.32 0.24
N ARG A 186 -12.74 -3.85 -1.02
CA ARG A 186 -11.75 -4.21 -2.05
C ARG A 186 -10.36 -3.68 -1.70
N MET A 187 -10.29 -2.50 -1.10
CA MET A 187 -9.04 -1.92 -0.57
C MET A 187 -8.64 -2.55 0.77
N LYS A 188 -9.41 -3.50 1.32
CA LYS A 188 -9.26 -4.13 2.65
C LYS A 188 -8.82 -3.14 3.74
N SER A 189 -9.46 -1.97 3.77
CA SER A 189 -9.20 -1.01 4.84
C SER A 189 -9.45 -1.66 6.21
N LEU A 190 -8.67 -1.25 7.21
CA LEU A 190 -8.75 -1.76 8.58
C LEU A 190 -10.18 -1.72 9.14
N LEU A 191 -10.97 -0.72 8.72
CA LEU A 191 -12.31 -0.44 9.25
C LEU A 191 -13.44 -0.87 8.30
N ALA A 192 -13.13 -1.57 7.21
CA ALA A 192 -14.11 -1.99 6.21
C ALA A 192 -15.17 -2.97 6.78
N LEU A 193 -14.77 -3.93 7.63
CA LEU A 193 -15.72 -4.86 8.26
C LEU A 193 -16.61 -4.16 9.31
N PRO A 194 -16.09 -3.31 10.22
CA PRO A 194 -16.93 -2.45 11.06
C PRO A 194 -17.91 -1.59 10.26
N ASN A 195 -17.48 -1.02 9.13
CA ASN A 195 -18.35 -0.23 8.25
C ASN A 195 -19.45 -1.09 7.61
N LEU A 196 -19.13 -2.32 7.20
CA LEU A 196 -20.11 -3.27 6.66
C LEU A 196 -21.19 -3.61 7.70
N VAL A 197 -20.78 -3.91 8.94
CA VAL A 197 -21.71 -4.20 10.04
C VAL A 197 -22.58 -2.98 10.33
N SER A 198 -21.97 -1.80 10.43
CA SER A 198 -22.68 -0.54 10.68
C SER A 198 -23.68 -0.22 9.56
N PHE A 199 -23.27 -0.39 8.31
CA PHE A 199 -24.13 -0.21 7.13
C PHE A 199 -25.32 -1.17 7.18
N ALA A 200 -25.09 -2.47 7.44
CA ALA A 200 -26.16 -3.46 7.53
C ALA A 200 -27.15 -3.16 8.66
N LEU A 201 -26.67 -2.81 9.85
CA LEU A 201 -27.50 -2.51 11.02
C LEU A 201 -28.32 -1.22 10.82
N VAL A 202 -27.69 -0.11 10.41
CA VAL A 202 -28.39 1.16 10.22
C VAL A 202 -29.41 1.05 9.07
N THR A 203 -29.03 0.38 7.97
CA THR A 203 -29.93 0.20 6.82
C THR A 203 -31.16 -0.63 7.20
N SER A 204 -30.97 -1.77 7.88
CA SER A 204 -32.07 -2.68 8.23
C SER A 204 -32.96 -2.18 9.37
N LEU A 205 -32.38 -1.56 10.40
CA LEU A 205 -33.11 -1.19 11.61
C LEU A 205 -33.74 0.20 11.56
N VAL A 206 -33.12 1.16 10.87
CA VAL A 206 -33.50 2.58 11.00
C VAL A 206 -33.80 3.23 9.66
N PHE A 207 -32.99 2.99 8.63
CA PHE A 207 -33.06 3.75 7.38
C PHE A 207 -34.40 3.60 6.64
N PHE A 208 -34.86 2.37 6.39
CA PHE A 208 -36.14 2.14 5.69
C PHE A 208 -37.35 2.57 6.53
N GLN A 209 -37.25 2.43 7.86
CA GLN A 209 -38.25 2.94 8.80
C GLN A 209 -38.35 4.47 8.75
N ALA A 210 -37.20 5.17 8.71
CA ALA A 210 -37.12 6.63 8.61
C ALA A 210 -37.79 7.16 7.34
N LEU A 211 -37.64 6.45 6.22
CA LEU A 211 -38.27 6.82 4.94
C LEU A 211 -39.74 6.40 4.85
N GLY A 212 -40.24 5.62 5.80
CA GLY A 212 -41.58 5.01 5.73
C GLY A 212 -41.76 4.20 4.46
N ILE A 213 -40.76 3.40 4.08
CA ILE A 213 -40.79 2.52 2.91
C ILE A 213 -40.88 1.08 3.40
N THR A 214 -41.93 0.36 2.99
CA THR A 214 -42.11 -1.06 3.25
C THR A 214 -41.29 -1.90 2.27
N ALA A 215 -39.96 -1.79 2.28
CA ALA A 215 -39.09 -2.45 1.31
C ALA A 215 -39.24 -3.99 1.34
N ASN A 216 -39.22 -4.65 0.17
CA ASN A 216 -39.15 -6.12 0.13
C ASN A 216 -37.75 -6.58 0.61
N PRO A 217 -37.65 -7.30 1.74
CA PRO A 217 -36.36 -7.69 2.33
C PRO A 217 -35.61 -8.72 1.49
N TYR A 218 -36.31 -9.58 0.72
CA TYR A 218 -35.69 -10.57 -0.16
C TYR A 218 -35.06 -9.91 -1.39
N ALA A 219 -35.73 -8.92 -1.99
CA ALA A 219 -35.18 -8.15 -3.11
C ALA A 219 -33.97 -7.32 -2.68
N LEU A 220 -34.07 -6.61 -1.55
CA LEU A 220 -32.97 -5.85 -0.97
C LEU A 220 -31.79 -6.76 -0.58
N GLY A 221 -32.07 -7.88 0.09
CA GLY A 221 -31.06 -8.88 0.45
C GLY A 221 -30.40 -9.52 -0.78
N CYS A 222 -31.16 -9.75 -1.85
CA CYS A 222 -30.63 -10.24 -3.11
C CYS A 222 -29.67 -9.25 -3.76
N TYR A 223 -30.08 -7.99 -3.86
CA TYR A 223 -29.27 -6.90 -4.40
C TYR A 223 -27.97 -6.72 -3.59
N MET A 224 -28.08 -6.56 -2.27
CA MET A 224 -26.92 -6.36 -1.38
C MET A 224 -26.01 -7.59 -1.36
N GLY A 225 -26.59 -8.79 -1.20
CA GLY A 225 -25.84 -10.04 -1.13
C GLY A 225 -25.07 -10.32 -2.40
N ARG A 226 -25.66 -10.07 -3.57
CA ARG A 226 -24.97 -10.27 -4.86
C ARG A 226 -23.84 -9.28 -5.09
N LEU A 227 -23.98 -8.02 -4.68
CA LEU A 227 -22.94 -7.00 -4.82
C LEU A 227 -21.78 -7.19 -3.82
N LEU A 228 -22.09 -7.54 -2.57
CA LEU A 228 -21.08 -7.65 -1.50
C LEU A 228 -20.36 -9.00 -1.46
N CYS A 229 -20.92 -10.06 -2.06
CA CYS A 229 -20.35 -11.40 -1.98
C CYS A 229 -18.87 -11.47 -2.41
N GLU A 230 -18.55 -10.91 -3.58
CA GLU A 230 -17.18 -10.95 -4.11
C GLU A 230 -16.22 -10.07 -3.30
N PRO A 231 -16.50 -8.78 -3.04
CA PRO A 231 -15.65 -7.93 -2.19
C PRO A 231 -15.37 -8.52 -0.80
N VAL A 232 -16.38 -9.12 -0.14
CA VAL A 232 -16.23 -9.72 1.19
C VAL A 232 -15.31 -10.93 1.14
N LEU A 233 -15.48 -11.82 0.15
CA LEU A 233 -14.59 -12.97 -0.02
C LEU A 233 -13.16 -12.52 -0.35
N ASP A 234 -13.00 -11.47 -1.15
CA ASP A 234 -11.70 -10.94 -1.56
C ASP A 234 -10.89 -10.36 -0.39
N VAL A 235 -11.52 -9.95 0.71
CA VAL A 235 -10.79 -9.58 1.94
C VAL A 235 -9.86 -10.72 2.38
N TYR A 236 -10.32 -11.97 2.28
CA TYR A 236 -9.53 -13.15 2.64
C TYR A 236 -8.73 -13.73 1.47
N PHE A 237 -9.37 -13.94 0.31
CA PHE A 237 -8.77 -14.68 -0.81
C PHE A 237 -7.88 -13.85 -1.74
N SER A 238 -7.96 -12.52 -1.70
CA SER A 238 -7.13 -11.69 -2.58
C SER A 238 -5.68 -11.67 -2.09
N GLY A 239 -4.77 -12.16 -2.94
CA GLY A 239 -3.31 -12.11 -2.72
C GLY A 239 -2.64 -10.82 -3.18
N LEU A 240 -3.40 -9.80 -3.61
CA LEU A 240 -2.83 -8.53 -4.09
C LEU A 240 -2.12 -7.78 -2.96
N GLY A 241 -0.90 -7.32 -3.25
CA GLY A 241 -0.14 -6.49 -2.33
C GLY A 241 -0.84 -5.16 -2.03
N PRO A 242 -0.57 -4.50 -0.90
CA PRO A 242 -1.23 -3.23 -0.56
C PRO A 242 -1.01 -2.13 -1.62
N SER A 243 0.23 -1.94 -2.09
CA SER A 243 0.49 -0.98 -3.17
C SER A 243 -0.22 -1.32 -4.48
N GLU A 244 -0.41 -2.61 -4.77
CA GLU A 244 -1.08 -3.05 -6.00
C GLU A 244 -2.57 -2.71 -5.96
N ARG A 245 -3.24 -2.96 -4.82
CA ARG A 245 -4.66 -2.62 -4.62
C ARG A 245 -4.93 -1.13 -4.82
N TRP A 246 -4.05 -0.28 -4.30
CA TRP A 246 -4.17 1.18 -4.43
C TRP A 246 -3.68 1.75 -5.77
N THR A 247 -3.17 0.93 -6.69
CA THR A 247 -2.69 1.36 -8.02
C THR A 247 -3.68 2.27 -8.76
N PRO A 248 -5.00 2.03 -8.78
CA PRO A 248 -5.95 2.93 -9.47
C PRO A 248 -5.92 4.37 -8.93
N VAL A 249 -5.71 4.56 -7.63
CA VAL A 249 -5.60 5.88 -6.98
C VAL A 249 -4.19 6.44 -7.16
N LEU A 250 -3.17 5.61 -7.00
CA LEU A 250 -1.77 6.00 -7.11
C LEU A 250 -1.35 6.37 -8.54
N SER A 251 -2.00 5.81 -9.55
CA SER A 251 -1.75 6.09 -10.98
C SER A 251 -2.60 7.24 -11.54
N LEU A 252 -3.59 7.71 -10.79
CA LEU A 252 -4.49 8.76 -11.24
C LEU A 252 -3.73 10.05 -11.62
N GLY A 253 -4.17 10.79 -12.64
CA GLY A 253 -3.51 12.03 -13.05
C GLY A 253 -3.63 13.14 -12.00
N THR A 254 -2.71 14.11 -12.03
CA THR A 254 -2.70 15.23 -11.05
C THR A 254 -4.00 16.02 -11.02
N VAL A 255 -4.59 16.28 -12.19
CA VAL A 255 -5.87 17.01 -12.29
C VAL A 255 -7.00 16.20 -11.66
N TRP A 256 -7.12 14.91 -12.02
CA TRP A 256 -8.16 14.02 -11.52
C TRP A 256 -8.09 13.82 -10.00
N ARG A 257 -6.89 13.74 -9.41
CA ARG A 257 -6.73 13.67 -7.94
C ARG A 257 -7.14 14.96 -7.22
N ARG A 258 -6.90 16.12 -7.84
CA ARG A 258 -7.36 17.39 -7.26
C ARG A 258 -8.88 17.52 -7.38
N LEU A 259 -9.43 17.08 -8.51
CA LEU A 259 -10.88 17.06 -8.73
C LEU A 259 -11.59 16.08 -7.79
N SER A 260 -10.97 14.95 -7.40
CA SER A 260 -11.59 13.99 -6.46
C SER A 260 -11.79 14.55 -5.06
N LEU A 261 -11.14 15.66 -4.68
CA LEU A 261 -11.37 16.34 -3.41
C LEU A 261 -12.69 17.11 -3.37
N LEU A 262 -13.20 17.56 -4.52
CA LEU A 262 -14.48 18.27 -4.60
C LEU A 262 -15.67 17.40 -4.17
N PRO A 263 -15.91 16.20 -4.73
CA PRO A 263 -17.02 15.36 -4.30
C PRO A 263 -16.89 14.91 -2.84
N LEU A 264 -15.67 14.68 -2.35
CA LEU A 264 -15.44 14.38 -0.92
C LEU A 264 -15.87 15.55 -0.03
N SER A 265 -15.38 16.76 -0.32
CA SER A 265 -15.73 17.97 0.44
C SER A 265 -17.22 18.30 0.38
N LEU A 266 -17.87 18.09 -0.77
CA LEU A 266 -19.32 18.28 -0.91
C LEU A 266 -20.11 17.30 -0.04
N MET A 267 -19.69 16.03 0.05
CA MET A 267 -20.38 15.04 0.89
C MET A 267 -20.17 15.29 2.38
N GLU A 268 -18.97 15.66 2.80
CA GLU A 268 -18.68 16.07 4.18
C GLU A 268 -19.51 17.30 4.58
N LEU A 269 -19.56 18.32 3.71
CA LEU A 269 -20.38 19.50 3.95
C LEU A 269 -21.88 19.17 3.99
N ALA A 270 -22.35 18.30 3.10
CA ALA A 270 -23.75 17.85 3.11
C ALA A 270 -24.09 17.14 4.43
N PHE A 271 -23.21 16.26 4.92
CA PHE A 271 -23.37 15.63 6.24
C PHE A 271 -23.46 16.67 7.35
N PHE A 272 -22.56 17.65 7.38
CA PHE A 272 -22.57 18.70 8.40
C PHE A 272 -23.86 19.55 8.36
N VAL A 273 -24.31 19.95 7.18
CA VAL A 273 -25.55 20.71 6.99
C VAL A 273 -26.76 19.91 7.48
N VAL A 274 -26.86 18.64 7.09
CA VAL A 274 -27.98 17.78 7.51
C VAL A 274 -27.93 17.46 9.01
N ALA A 275 -26.73 17.33 9.59
CA ALA A 275 -26.55 17.22 11.03
C ALA A 275 -27.05 18.49 11.76
N ALA A 276 -26.75 19.68 11.21
CA ALA A 276 -27.20 20.96 11.77
C ALA A 276 -28.72 21.14 11.78
N LEU A 277 -29.46 20.48 10.87
CA LEU A 277 -30.93 20.51 10.87
C LEU A 277 -31.54 20.00 12.19
N LYS A 278 -30.80 19.18 12.96
CA LYS A 278 -31.15 18.77 14.33
C LYS A 278 -31.50 19.97 15.22
N LEU A 279 -30.85 21.12 15.02
CA LEU A 279 -31.08 22.34 15.82
C LEU A 279 -32.49 22.93 15.64
N GLY A 280 -33.19 22.58 14.57
CA GLY A 280 -34.55 23.06 14.32
C GLY A 280 -35.64 22.34 15.11
N HIS A 281 -35.37 21.18 15.72
CA HIS A 281 -36.36 20.34 16.42
C HIS A 281 -35.81 19.92 17.79
N LEU A 282 -36.12 20.69 18.83
CA LEU A 282 -35.48 20.53 20.13
C LEU A 282 -36.48 20.43 21.28
N GLU A 283 -36.64 19.22 21.83
CA GLU A 283 -37.22 19.00 23.17
C GLU A 283 -36.19 19.28 24.29
N LEU A 284 -34.88 19.12 24.00
CA LEU A 284 -33.76 19.28 24.95
C LEU A 284 -32.71 20.30 24.44
N TRP A 285 -33.18 21.50 24.06
CA TRP A 285 -32.35 22.51 23.39
C TRP A 285 -31.07 22.91 24.15
N TYR A 286 -31.13 22.96 25.48
CA TYR A 286 -30.03 23.38 26.34
C TYR A 286 -28.83 22.41 26.35
N LEU A 287 -29.02 21.14 25.97
CA LEU A 287 -27.94 20.16 25.88
C LEU A 287 -27.49 19.94 24.42
N VAL A 288 -28.45 19.94 23.48
CA VAL A 288 -28.18 19.67 22.07
C VAL A 288 -27.45 20.84 21.41
N ILE A 289 -27.81 22.10 21.69
CA ILE A 289 -27.16 23.26 21.06
C ILE A 289 -25.69 23.36 21.49
N PRO A 290 -25.33 23.37 22.80
CA PRO A 290 -23.93 23.45 23.20
C PRO A 290 -23.12 22.23 22.74
N GLY A 291 -23.72 21.03 22.79
CA GLY A 291 -23.10 19.81 22.28
C GLY A 291 -22.78 19.92 20.79
N PHE A 292 -23.77 20.30 19.96
CA PHE A 292 -23.56 20.47 18.52
C PHE A 292 -22.53 21.56 18.23
N CYS A 293 -22.56 22.70 18.92
CA CYS A 293 -21.57 23.75 18.72
C CYS A 293 -20.14 23.28 19.04
N LEU A 294 -19.95 22.58 20.16
CA LEU A 294 -18.64 22.07 20.57
C LEU A 294 -18.12 20.99 19.62
N PHE A 295 -18.92 19.94 19.38
CA PHE A 295 -18.53 18.82 18.53
C PHE A 295 -18.53 19.16 17.05
N GLY A 296 -19.39 20.07 16.61
CA GLY A 296 -19.42 20.59 15.24
C GLY A 296 -18.22 21.48 14.92
N LEU A 297 -17.78 22.33 15.85
CA LEU A 297 -16.54 23.09 15.69
C LEU A 297 -15.32 22.17 15.66
N PHE A 298 -15.27 21.19 16.56
CA PHE A 298 -14.21 20.18 16.58
C PHE A 298 -14.17 19.39 15.27
N TRP A 299 -15.31 18.91 14.79
CA TRP A 299 -15.47 18.23 13.51
C TRP A 299 -14.96 19.09 12.35
N PHE A 300 -15.37 20.36 12.28
CA PHE A 300 -14.97 21.27 11.21
C PHE A 300 -13.45 21.47 11.17
N ILE A 301 -12.81 21.63 12.33
CA ILE A 301 -11.35 21.74 12.43
C ILE A 301 -10.67 20.45 11.93
N CYS A 302 -11.15 19.28 12.37
CA CYS A 302 -10.62 17.99 11.93
C CYS A 302 -10.77 17.76 10.42
N HIS A 303 -11.86 18.21 9.80
CA HIS A 303 -12.12 18.00 8.38
C HIS A 303 -11.36 18.97 7.48
N ILE A 304 -11.10 20.20 7.95
CA ILE A 304 -10.13 21.08 7.28
C ILE A 304 -8.74 20.42 7.29
N ILE A 305 -8.32 19.84 8.42
CA ILE A 305 -7.04 19.12 8.52
C ILE A 305 -7.02 17.92 7.58
N LEU A 306 -8.11 17.15 7.50
CA LEU A 306 -8.26 16.03 6.57
C LEU A 306 -8.04 16.47 5.11
N LEU A 307 -8.77 17.51 4.67
CA LEU A 307 -8.65 18.04 3.31
C LEU A 307 -7.24 18.57 3.02
N MET A 308 -6.63 19.30 3.95
CA MET A 308 -5.24 19.76 3.83
C MET A 308 -4.25 18.58 3.74
N THR A 309 -4.49 17.52 4.51
CA THR A 309 -3.65 16.31 4.54
C THR A 309 -3.73 15.55 3.21
N ILE A 310 -4.93 15.33 2.68
CA ILE A 310 -5.11 14.66 1.38
C ILE A 310 -4.53 15.53 0.25
N TRP A 311 -4.72 16.86 0.31
CA TRP A 311 -4.11 17.78 -0.65
C TRP A 311 -2.57 17.72 -0.63
N GLY A 312 -1.98 17.72 0.56
CA GLY A 312 -0.53 17.56 0.76
C GLY A 312 -0.03 16.23 0.23
N PHE A 313 -0.74 15.14 0.51
CA PHE A 313 -0.45 13.81 -0.03
C PHE A 313 -0.45 13.79 -1.56
N HIS A 314 -1.51 14.32 -2.19
CA HIS A 314 -1.61 14.38 -3.65
C HIS A 314 -0.52 15.22 -4.30
N THR A 315 -0.05 16.26 -3.62
CA THR A 315 1.07 17.08 -4.08
C THR A 315 2.38 16.29 -4.06
N LYS A 316 2.71 15.64 -2.93
CA LYS A 316 3.90 14.76 -2.81
C LYS A 316 3.84 13.58 -3.79
N LEU A 317 2.67 12.98 -3.97
CA LEU A 317 2.47 11.89 -4.93
C LEU A 317 2.68 12.37 -6.37
N SER A 318 2.21 13.58 -6.72
CA SER A 318 2.45 14.16 -8.04
C SER A 318 3.94 14.36 -8.31
N GLU A 319 4.72 14.77 -7.31
CA GLU A 319 6.18 14.91 -7.44
C GLU A 319 6.85 13.54 -7.62
N CYS A 320 6.42 12.53 -6.87
CA CYS A 320 6.91 11.16 -7.03
C CYS A 320 6.60 10.59 -8.42
N GLN A 321 5.38 10.81 -8.93
CA GLN A 321 5.02 10.39 -10.28
C GLN A 321 5.83 11.11 -11.36
N ARG A 322 6.07 12.42 -11.22
CA ARG A 322 6.94 13.17 -12.15
C ARG A 322 8.37 12.62 -12.12
N ALA A 323 8.91 12.36 -10.94
CA ALA A 323 10.23 11.75 -10.78
C ALA A 323 10.28 10.36 -11.43
N TRP A 324 9.26 9.52 -11.20
CA TRP A 324 9.13 8.21 -11.81
C TRP A 324 9.04 8.27 -13.35
N GLN A 325 8.21 9.17 -13.89
CA GLN A 325 8.07 9.35 -15.35
C GLN A 325 9.35 9.90 -16.01
N SER A 326 10.09 10.77 -15.32
CA SER A 326 11.36 11.31 -15.82
C SER A 326 12.46 10.24 -15.88
N GLN A 327 12.36 9.21 -15.04
CA GLN A 327 13.30 8.09 -14.96
C GLN A 327 12.77 6.91 -15.79
N ARG A 328 12.93 7.00 -17.11
CA ARG A 328 12.41 6.05 -18.12
C ARG A 328 13.04 4.64 -18.07
N SER A 329 13.85 4.31 -17.07
CA SER A 329 14.45 2.98 -16.90
C SER A 329 13.41 2.00 -16.35
N ARG A 330 13.18 0.91 -17.10
CA ARG A 330 12.14 -0.11 -16.92
C ARG A 330 12.13 -0.84 -15.56
N SER A 331 13.10 -0.62 -14.68
CA SER A 331 13.29 -1.38 -13.44
C SER A 331 12.76 -0.73 -12.16
N ARG A 332 12.40 0.56 -12.14
CA ARG A 332 12.08 1.28 -10.89
C ARG A 332 10.59 1.26 -10.57
N SER A 333 10.24 0.77 -9.38
CA SER A 333 8.86 0.77 -8.90
C SER A 333 8.49 2.13 -8.30
N LEU A 334 7.23 2.54 -8.46
CA LEU A 334 6.69 3.76 -7.84
C LEU A 334 6.90 3.73 -6.30
N ASN A 335 6.78 2.55 -5.68
CA ASN A 335 6.99 2.36 -4.25
C ASN A 335 8.39 2.77 -3.79
N GLN A 336 9.45 2.48 -4.56
CA GLN A 336 10.81 2.88 -4.22
C GLN A 336 10.97 4.41 -4.25
N VAL A 337 10.38 5.08 -5.25
CA VAL A 337 10.40 6.55 -5.36
C VAL A 337 9.62 7.20 -4.21
N MET A 338 8.46 6.64 -3.85
CA MET A 338 7.66 7.11 -2.72
C MET A 338 8.40 6.93 -1.39
N ALA A 339 9.09 5.80 -1.21
CA ALA A 339 9.91 5.53 -0.02
C ALA A 339 11.09 6.50 0.09
N SER A 340 11.82 6.74 -1.00
CA SER A 340 12.98 7.65 -0.99
C SER A 340 12.60 9.11 -0.72
N ARG A 341 11.38 9.51 -1.09
CA ARG A 341 10.81 10.85 -0.83
C ARG A 341 10.10 10.98 0.52
N GLY A 342 10.20 9.99 1.40
CA GLY A 342 9.67 10.08 2.76
C GLY A 342 8.14 10.00 2.87
N ILE A 343 7.42 9.52 1.84
CA ILE A 343 5.96 9.37 1.89
C ILE A 343 5.53 8.46 3.05
N ARG A 344 6.31 7.43 3.39
CA ARG A 344 6.05 6.57 4.54
C ARG A 344 5.84 7.38 5.83
N HIS A 345 6.76 8.30 6.14
CA HIS A 345 6.70 9.09 7.36
C HIS A 345 5.50 10.04 7.35
N PHE A 346 5.22 10.64 6.19
CA PHE A 346 4.03 11.46 5.97
C PHE A 346 2.75 10.65 6.23
N CYS A 347 2.63 9.44 5.67
CA CYS A 347 1.50 8.55 5.84
C CYS A 347 1.31 8.14 7.31
N LEU A 348 2.37 7.77 8.03
CA LEU A 348 2.28 7.37 9.44
C LEU A 348 1.83 8.51 10.36
N ILE A 349 2.19 9.76 10.05
CA ILE A 349 1.68 10.92 10.77
C ILE A 349 0.21 11.17 10.38
N SER A 350 -0.07 11.16 9.08
CA SER A 350 -1.39 11.47 8.51
C SER A 350 -2.46 10.47 8.95
N GLU A 351 -2.14 9.18 9.03
CA GLU A 351 -3.01 8.11 9.55
C GLU A 351 -3.62 8.51 10.89
N ARG A 352 -2.78 9.00 11.82
CA ARG A 352 -3.23 9.45 13.14
C ARG A 352 -4.20 10.62 13.05
N LEU A 353 -3.98 11.55 12.10
CA LEU A 353 -4.84 12.73 11.92
C LEU A 353 -6.20 12.33 11.37
N VAL A 354 -6.22 11.46 10.37
CA VAL A 354 -7.46 10.97 9.75
C VAL A 354 -8.29 10.16 10.75
N PHE A 355 -7.64 9.41 11.66
CA PHE A 355 -8.34 8.73 12.75
C PHE A 355 -9.13 9.72 13.64
N PHE A 356 -8.58 10.90 13.96
CA PHE A 356 -9.32 11.93 14.70
C PHE A 356 -10.50 12.50 13.91
N SER A 357 -10.34 12.70 12.61
CA SER A 357 -11.45 13.13 11.74
C SER A 357 -12.59 12.12 11.77
N MET A 358 -12.27 10.83 11.64
CA MET A 358 -13.28 9.78 11.73
C MET A 358 -13.97 9.72 13.10
N LEU A 359 -13.19 9.81 14.18
CA LEU A 359 -13.77 9.86 15.53
C LEU A 359 -14.69 11.07 15.70
N SER A 360 -14.31 12.24 15.14
CA SER A 360 -15.14 13.43 15.17
C SER A 360 -16.46 13.24 14.42
N THR A 361 -16.46 12.51 13.29
CA THR A 361 -17.67 12.18 12.53
C THR A 361 -18.60 11.25 13.31
N VAL A 362 -18.05 10.23 13.96
CA VAL A 362 -18.83 9.32 14.82
C VAL A 362 -19.46 10.09 15.99
N ILE A 363 -18.69 10.97 16.65
CA ILE A 363 -19.20 11.79 17.77
C ILE A 363 -20.28 12.77 17.29
N LEU A 364 -20.03 13.51 16.20
CA LEU A 364 -21.01 14.45 15.65
C LEU A 364 -22.27 13.72 15.18
N GLY A 365 -22.12 12.53 14.58
CA GLY A 365 -23.22 11.66 14.18
C GLY A 365 -24.04 11.17 15.37
N ALA A 366 -23.41 10.79 16.48
CA ALA A 366 -24.10 10.36 17.69
C ALA A 366 -24.86 11.52 18.37
N VAL A 367 -24.25 12.69 18.48
CA VAL A 367 -24.87 13.89 19.09
C VAL A 367 -26.01 14.42 18.21
N SER A 368 -25.85 14.34 16.89
CA SER A 368 -26.82 14.80 15.90
C SER A 368 -27.75 13.70 15.42
N TRP A 369 -27.87 12.58 16.15
CA TRP A 369 -28.59 11.40 15.70
C TRP A 369 -30.05 11.70 15.34
N GLN A 370 -30.46 11.47 14.09
CA GLN A 370 -31.82 11.73 13.60
C GLN A 370 -32.45 10.45 13.05
N PRO A 371 -33.21 9.69 13.85
CA PRO A 371 -33.76 8.40 13.41
C PRO A 371 -34.87 8.54 12.36
N SER A 372 -35.50 9.71 12.25
CA SER A 372 -36.57 9.97 11.28
C SER A 372 -36.08 10.63 9.98
N ASN A 373 -34.81 11.02 9.90
CA ASN A 373 -34.28 11.73 8.74
C ASN A 373 -33.40 10.81 7.89
N GLY A 374 -33.96 10.26 6.81
CA GLY A 374 -33.24 9.37 5.90
C GLY A 374 -32.01 10.02 5.24
N LEU A 375 -32.03 11.35 5.01
CA LEU A 375 -30.88 12.07 4.44
C LEU A 375 -29.69 12.12 5.41
N PHE A 376 -29.96 12.24 6.71
CA PHE A 376 -28.91 12.21 7.74
C PHE A 376 -28.25 10.83 7.79
N LEU A 377 -29.08 9.78 7.80
CA LEU A 377 -28.60 8.40 7.87
C LEU A 377 -27.79 8.01 6.63
N CYS A 378 -28.23 8.36 5.41
CA CYS A 378 -27.41 8.07 4.23
C CYS A 378 -26.13 8.90 4.19
N ALA A 379 -26.16 10.18 4.56
CA ALA A 379 -24.94 11.01 4.58
C ALA A 379 -23.90 10.44 5.55
N LEU A 380 -24.31 10.01 6.74
CA LEU A 380 -23.43 9.33 7.70
C LEU A 380 -22.85 8.03 7.11
N LEU A 381 -23.69 7.22 6.47
CA LEU A 381 -23.26 5.96 5.83
C LEU A 381 -22.36 6.16 4.60
N VAL A 382 -22.36 7.33 3.97
CA VAL A 382 -21.42 7.69 2.90
C VAL A 382 -20.08 8.15 3.48
N VAL A 383 -20.10 9.03 4.49
CA VAL A 383 -18.88 9.66 5.02
C VAL A 383 -18.00 8.64 5.75
N LEU A 384 -18.58 7.72 6.53
CA LEU A 384 -17.81 6.73 7.30
C LEU A 384 -16.90 5.82 6.42
N PRO A 385 -17.38 5.21 5.32
CA PRO A 385 -16.50 4.48 4.39
C PRO A 385 -15.47 5.38 3.68
N LEU A 386 -15.80 6.63 3.35
CA LEU A 386 -14.84 7.54 2.68
C LEU A 386 -13.67 7.94 3.58
N GLU A 387 -13.94 8.23 4.85
CA GLU A 387 -12.92 8.49 5.86
C GLU A 387 -12.10 7.23 6.14
N SER A 388 -12.76 6.07 6.25
CA SER A 388 -12.12 4.75 6.39
C SER A 388 -11.18 4.45 5.23
N LEU A 389 -11.57 4.75 3.99
CA LEU A 389 -10.71 4.60 2.82
C LEU A 389 -9.46 5.47 2.92
N THR A 390 -9.63 6.73 3.33
CA THR A 390 -8.50 7.66 3.50
C THR A 390 -7.55 7.18 4.60
N HIS A 391 -8.10 6.69 5.72
CA HIS A 391 -7.33 6.10 6.80
C HIS A 391 -6.59 4.84 6.33
N GLY A 392 -7.29 3.93 5.64
CA GLY A 392 -6.74 2.70 5.08
C GLY A 392 -5.59 2.95 4.10
N LEU A 393 -5.72 3.96 3.23
CA LEU A 393 -4.66 4.38 2.32
C LEU A 393 -3.38 4.77 3.08
N PHE A 394 -3.50 5.60 4.12
CA PHE A 394 -2.33 6.03 4.90
C PHE A 394 -1.74 4.90 5.75
N HIS A 395 -2.58 4.06 6.36
CA HIS A 395 -2.15 2.91 7.13
C HIS A 395 -1.36 1.90 6.28
N GLU A 396 -1.91 1.53 5.11
CA GLU A 396 -1.29 0.56 4.21
C GLU A 396 -0.01 1.11 3.57
N LEU A 397 0.00 2.36 3.11
CA LEU A 397 1.22 2.97 2.58
C LEU A 397 2.29 3.17 3.66
N GLY A 398 1.89 3.56 4.88
CA GLY A 398 2.81 3.72 6.01
C GLY A 398 3.46 2.42 6.46
N SER A 399 2.76 1.29 6.30
CA SER A 399 3.26 -0.04 6.65
C SER A 399 4.04 -0.72 5.53
N CYS A 400 3.72 -0.46 4.26
CA CYS A 400 4.36 -1.14 3.13
C CYS A 400 5.53 -0.40 2.48
N LEU A 401 5.58 0.93 2.57
CA LEU A 401 6.70 1.67 1.99
C LEU A 401 7.98 1.43 2.79
N GLY A 402 9.11 1.34 2.09
CA GLY A 402 10.43 1.22 2.69
C GLY A 402 10.88 2.50 3.40
N GLY A 403 12.05 2.42 4.06
CA GLY A 403 12.69 3.56 4.72
C GLY A 403 13.59 4.38 3.79
N THR A 404 13.93 5.59 4.23
CA THR A 404 14.88 6.47 3.51
C THR A 404 16.33 6.03 3.70
N CYS A 405 17.18 6.25 2.69
CA CYS A 405 18.60 5.89 2.72
C CYS A 405 19.48 7.06 2.29
N VAL A 406 20.61 7.24 2.96
CA VAL A 406 21.68 8.16 2.54
C VAL A 406 23.00 7.40 2.43
N GLY A 407 23.77 7.68 1.38
CA GLY A 407 25.03 7.02 1.05
C GLY A 407 26.20 8.00 1.00
N TYR A 408 27.33 7.59 1.58
CA TYR A 408 28.62 8.24 1.42
C TYR A 408 29.64 7.22 0.92
N ALA A 409 30.39 7.57 -0.12
CA ALA A 409 31.45 6.73 -0.67
C ALA A 409 32.80 7.43 -0.57
N LEU A 410 33.81 6.72 -0.07
CA LEU A 410 35.19 7.19 0.02
C LEU A 410 36.12 6.17 -0.64
N VAL A 411 36.79 6.59 -1.71
CA VAL A 411 37.75 5.76 -2.45
C VAL A 411 39.13 6.41 -2.40
N ILE A 412 40.08 5.71 -1.78
CA ILE A 412 41.48 6.11 -1.64
C ILE A 412 42.34 5.03 -2.31
N PRO A 413 42.99 5.29 -3.46
CA PRO A 413 43.81 4.33 -4.16
C PRO A 413 44.93 3.76 -3.27
N THR A 414 45.09 2.44 -3.26
CA THR A 414 45.93 1.71 -2.29
C THR A 414 47.43 1.74 -2.56
N ALA A 415 47.85 2.10 -3.75
CA ALA A 415 49.21 1.81 -4.19
C ALA A 415 50.25 2.89 -3.82
N TYR A 416 49.84 3.96 -3.14
CA TYR A 416 50.74 4.93 -2.53
C TYR A 416 51.15 4.50 -1.11
N SER A 417 51.13 3.23 -0.74
CA SER A 417 51.52 2.78 0.59
C SER A 417 52.19 1.40 0.52
N SER A 418 53.40 1.28 1.05
CA SER A 418 54.09 0.00 1.24
C SER A 418 53.31 -0.87 2.25
N ALA A 419 53.71 -2.14 2.42
CA ALA A 419 53.12 -3.00 3.45
C ALA A 419 53.22 -2.43 4.89
N ASP A 420 54.09 -1.44 5.09
CA ASP A 420 54.31 -0.70 6.34
C ASP A 420 53.65 0.70 6.35
N GLY A 421 52.84 1.04 5.34
CA GLY A 421 52.11 2.31 5.25
C GLY A 421 52.92 3.50 4.70
N GLN A 422 54.10 3.28 4.11
CA GLN A 422 54.96 4.35 3.59
C GLN A 422 54.70 4.68 2.11
N PRO A 423 54.69 5.96 1.70
CA PRO A 423 54.42 6.35 0.32
C PRO A 423 55.38 5.72 -0.67
N THR A 424 54.84 4.90 -1.59
CA THR A 424 55.61 4.22 -2.63
C THR A 424 55.32 4.86 -3.99
N LEU A 425 56.37 5.20 -4.74
CA LEU A 425 56.25 5.73 -6.10
C LEU A 425 55.95 4.59 -7.07
N LEU A 426 54.85 4.73 -7.81
CA LEU A 426 54.43 3.75 -8.82
C LEU A 426 54.82 4.20 -10.22
N PRO A 427 55.09 3.27 -11.15
CA PRO A 427 55.20 3.56 -12.56
C PRO A 427 53.94 4.26 -13.12
N PRO A 428 54.08 5.18 -14.09
CA PRO A 428 52.94 5.93 -14.65
C PRO A 428 51.80 5.04 -15.18
N GLU A 429 52.14 3.90 -15.77
CA GLU A 429 51.17 2.93 -16.31
C GLU A 429 50.30 2.31 -15.20
N GLN A 430 50.90 1.98 -14.05
CA GLN A 430 50.18 1.43 -12.90
C GLN A 430 49.28 2.49 -12.26
N VAL A 431 49.74 3.75 -12.18
CA VAL A 431 48.93 4.88 -11.70
C VAL A 431 47.71 5.08 -12.60
N GLN A 432 47.86 4.99 -13.92
CA GLN A 432 46.74 5.11 -14.85
C GLN A 432 45.73 3.95 -14.68
N GLN A 433 46.21 2.71 -14.55
CA GLN A 433 45.34 1.56 -14.30
C GLN A 433 44.56 1.68 -12.99
N LEU A 434 45.22 2.12 -11.91
CA LEU A 434 44.58 2.34 -10.61
C LEU A 434 43.54 3.45 -10.65
N ASN A 435 43.82 4.55 -11.36
CA ASN A 435 42.86 5.63 -11.57
C ASN A 435 41.62 5.13 -12.33
N MET A 436 41.82 4.34 -13.40
CA MET A 436 40.72 3.76 -14.17
C MET A 436 39.86 2.84 -13.30
N ARG A 437 40.47 1.95 -12.51
CA ARG A 437 39.74 1.06 -11.59
C ARG A 437 39.00 1.82 -10.50
N SER A 438 39.64 2.80 -9.88
CA SER A 438 39.03 3.60 -8.82
C SER A 438 37.84 4.41 -9.33
N THR A 439 37.95 4.93 -10.56
CA THR A 439 36.83 5.58 -11.26
C THR A 439 35.73 4.57 -11.57
N GLY A 440 36.08 3.35 -12.00
CA GLY A 440 35.14 2.24 -12.19
C GLY A 440 34.37 1.87 -10.91
N MET A 441 35.06 1.77 -9.76
CA MET A 441 34.45 1.54 -8.46
C MET A 441 33.46 2.65 -8.09
N LEU A 442 33.85 3.91 -8.26
CA LEU A 442 32.96 5.05 -8.00
C LEU A 442 31.71 5.02 -8.89
N ASN A 443 31.87 4.70 -10.17
CA ASN A 443 30.75 4.55 -11.11
C ASN A 443 29.82 3.41 -10.68
N ASN A 444 30.36 2.28 -10.22
CA ASN A 444 29.57 1.15 -9.70
C ASN A 444 28.78 1.54 -8.45
N VAL A 445 29.42 2.24 -7.50
CA VAL A 445 28.73 2.70 -6.27
C VAL A 445 27.67 3.76 -6.60
N GLN A 446 27.95 4.67 -7.54
CA GLN A 446 26.94 5.63 -8.02
C GLN A 446 25.78 4.93 -8.73
N ARG A 447 26.05 3.87 -9.51
CA ARG A 447 25.02 3.02 -10.11
C ARG A 447 24.15 2.38 -9.04
N LEU A 448 24.75 1.82 -7.98
CA LEU A 448 24.04 1.28 -6.83
C LEU A 448 23.16 2.35 -6.14
N PHE A 449 23.72 3.52 -5.86
CA PHE A 449 22.99 4.61 -5.21
C PHE A 449 21.79 5.06 -6.05
N SER A 450 22.00 5.18 -7.36
CA SER A 450 20.94 5.51 -8.31
C SER A 450 19.88 4.40 -8.39
N HIS A 451 20.30 3.13 -8.42
CA HIS A 451 19.40 1.97 -8.53
C HIS A 451 18.48 1.83 -7.31
N HIS A 452 19.02 1.96 -6.10
CA HIS A 452 18.27 1.84 -4.84
C HIS A 452 17.72 3.17 -4.32
N MET A 453 17.78 4.26 -5.11
CA MET A 453 17.31 5.60 -4.74
C MET A 453 17.91 6.10 -3.41
N ILE A 454 19.19 5.80 -3.18
CA ILE A 454 19.96 6.26 -2.03
C ILE A 454 20.32 7.73 -2.26
N GLN A 455 20.04 8.59 -1.29
CA GLN A 455 20.47 9.99 -1.35
C GLN A 455 22.00 10.06 -1.24
N THR A 456 22.66 10.53 -2.28
CA THR A 456 24.11 10.69 -2.28
C THR A 456 24.50 11.91 -1.45
N PHE A 457 25.21 11.69 -0.34
CA PHE A 457 25.89 12.76 0.40
C PHE A 457 27.16 13.20 -0.33
N GLY A 458 27.93 12.23 -0.83
CA GLY A 458 29.12 12.47 -1.64
C GLY A 458 29.80 11.16 -2.05
N CYS A 459 30.54 11.21 -3.16
CA CYS A 459 31.44 10.16 -3.60
C CYS A 459 32.83 10.78 -3.75
N ASP A 460 33.65 10.67 -2.70
CA ASP A 460 34.96 11.30 -2.64
C ASP A 460 36.03 10.38 -3.24
N TYR A 461 36.90 10.99 -4.04
CA TYR A 461 38.08 10.39 -4.61
C TYR A 461 39.31 11.19 -4.20
N SER A 462 40.31 10.54 -3.59
CA SER A 462 41.57 11.22 -3.27
C SER A 462 42.77 10.36 -3.62
N THR A 463 43.57 10.82 -4.58
CA THR A 463 44.85 10.19 -4.96
C THR A 463 45.97 10.47 -3.96
N SER A 464 45.94 11.64 -3.29
CA SER A 464 46.97 12.05 -2.33
C SER A 464 46.71 11.60 -0.89
N GLY A 465 45.70 10.75 -0.68
CA GLY A 465 45.20 10.40 0.65
C GLY A 465 44.32 11.49 1.27
N VAL A 466 43.74 11.20 2.44
CA VAL A 466 42.87 12.13 3.20
C VAL A 466 43.34 12.13 4.64
N THR A 467 43.37 13.29 5.30
CA THR A 467 43.76 13.42 6.72
C THR A 467 42.65 12.97 7.66
N LEU A 468 42.98 12.60 8.91
CA LEU A 468 41.98 12.19 9.90
C LEU A 468 40.95 13.27 10.19
N GLU A 469 41.38 14.53 10.32
CA GLU A 469 40.50 15.66 10.58
C GLU A 469 39.45 15.84 9.47
N ALA A 470 39.86 15.72 8.21
CA ALA A 470 38.95 15.86 7.06
C ALA A 470 37.93 14.72 7.01
N VAL A 471 38.38 13.47 7.23
CA VAL A 471 37.48 12.29 7.29
C VAL A 471 36.50 12.42 8.46
N GLN A 472 36.98 12.77 9.66
CA GLN A 472 36.12 12.94 10.84
C GLN A 472 35.10 14.05 10.66
N THR A 473 35.48 15.17 10.04
CA THR A 473 34.58 16.30 9.77
C THR A 473 33.48 15.89 8.79
N LYS A 474 33.84 15.21 7.69
CA LYS A 474 32.85 14.69 6.72
C LYS A 474 31.94 13.64 7.32
N LEU A 475 32.48 12.69 8.08
CA LEU A 475 31.69 11.67 8.77
C LEU A 475 30.73 12.28 9.77
N ARG A 476 31.14 13.29 10.56
CA ARG A 476 30.25 14.03 11.46
C ARG A 476 29.09 14.66 10.70
N SER A 477 29.38 15.38 9.62
CA SER A 477 28.35 16.02 8.79
C SER A 477 27.39 15.00 8.16
N PHE A 478 27.92 13.90 7.63
CA PHE A 478 27.13 12.81 7.05
C PHE A 478 26.22 12.16 8.09
N LEU A 479 26.77 11.82 9.26
CA LEU A 479 26.03 11.18 10.34
C LEU A 479 25.09 12.15 11.07
N GLU A 480 25.03 13.43 10.73
CA GLU A 480 24.03 14.38 11.23
C GLU A 480 22.94 14.70 10.20
N LEU A 481 23.10 14.21 8.96
CA LEU A 481 22.19 14.52 7.86
C LEU A 481 20.75 14.06 8.16
N ARG A 482 19.78 14.88 7.81
CA ARG A 482 18.35 14.64 7.97
C ARG A 482 17.64 14.72 6.62
N THR A 483 16.49 14.08 6.53
CA THR A 483 15.59 14.24 5.37
C THR A 483 15.05 15.67 5.30
N GLU A 484 14.60 16.09 4.12
CA GLU A 484 13.99 17.42 3.90
C GLU A 484 12.79 17.67 4.84
N ASP A 485 12.03 16.63 5.16
CA ASP A 485 10.86 16.69 6.06
C ASP A 485 11.23 16.78 7.54
N GLY A 486 12.52 16.64 7.90
CA GLY A 486 13.04 16.83 9.25
C GLY A 486 13.53 15.61 10.05
N PRO A 487 13.01 14.37 9.89
CA PRO A 487 13.56 13.21 10.60
C PRO A 487 14.92 12.78 10.03
N ARG A 488 15.68 11.99 10.81
CA ARG A 488 16.92 11.36 10.31
C ARG A 488 16.60 10.29 9.26
N HIS A 489 17.58 9.94 8.44
CA HIS A 489 17.44 8.80 7.53
C HIS A 489 17.30 7.49 8.32
N ASP A 490 16.52 6.56 7.78
CA ASP A 490 16.36 5.24 8.40
C ASP A 490 17.69 4.45 8.31
N THR A 491 18.36 4.54 7.16
CA THR A 491 19.64 3.85 6.88
C THR A 491 20.71 4.84 6.43
N TYR A 492 21.90 4.72 7.03
CA TYR A 492 23.13 5.37 6.58
C TYR A 492 24.04 4.29 6.00
N LEU A 493 24.51 4.49 4.78
CA LEU A 493 25.43 3.57 4.11
C LEU A 493 26.77 4.28 3.88
N ILE A 494 27.85 3.68 4.37
CA ILE A 494 29.20 4.13 4.10
C ILE A 494 29.91 3.06 3.28
N PHE A 495 30.37 3.44 2.10
CA PHE A 495 31.25 2.64 1.26
C PHE A 495 32.68 3.14 1.43
N TYR A 496 33.61 2.22 1.72
CA TYR A 496 35.03 2.53 1.80
C TYR A 496 35.83 1.53 0.97
N SER A 497 36.73 2.06 0.13
CA SER A 497 37.79 1.29 -0.52
C SER A 497 39.11 2.02 -0.37
N GLY A 498 40.12 1.31 0.13
CA GLY A 498 41.44 1.87 0.38
C GLY A 498 42.32 0.99 1.25
N HIS A 499 43.49 1.54 1.61
CA HIS A 499 44.52 0.77 2.32
C HIS A 499 44.12 0.56 3.77
N THR A 500 44.36 -0.65 4.29
CA THR A 500 43.97 -1.04 5.65
C THR A 500 45.12 -1.73 6.36
N HIS A 501 45.27 -1.45 7.65
CA HIS A 501 46.31 -2.10 8.46
C HIS A 501 46.01 -3.59 8.68
N LYS A 502 47.05 -4.42 8.51
CA LYS A 502 46.97 -5.87 8.73
C LYS A 502 46.56 -6.19 10.17
N GLY A 503 45.66 -7.15 10.34
CA GLY A 503 45.19 -7.62 11.64
C GLY A 503 44.07 -6.78 12.28
N THR A 504 44.08 -5.45 12.13
CA THR A 504 43.05 -4.56 12.70
C THR A 504 41.98 -4.14 11.69
N GLY A 505 42.30 -4.10 10.40
CA GLY A 505 41.42 -3.57 9.35
C GLY A 505 41.21 -2.05 9.44
N ALA A 506 41.99 -1.34 10.26
CA ALA A 506 41.88 0.11 10.42
C ALA A 506 42.20 0.83 9.10
N TRP A 507 41.42 1.86 8.75
CA TRP A 507 41.62 2.63 7.53
C TRP A 507 42.90 3.45 7.64
N ALA A 508 43.83 3.26 6.71
CA ALA A 508 45.06 4.04 6.66
C ALA A 508 44.79 5.40 6.01
N LEU A 509 45.21 6.47 6.66
CA LEU A 509 45.02 7.85 6.23
C LEU A 509 46.36 8.54 5.97
N ALA A 510 46.29 9.71 5.31
CA ALA A 510 47.47 10.54 5.09
C ALA A 510 48.05 10.99 6.45
N GLY A 511 49.38 11.02 6.58
CA GLY A 511 50.06 11.40 7.82
C GLY A 511 50.30 10.25 8.82
N GLY A 512 50.04 9.00 8.43
CA GLY A 512 50.24 7.83 9.31
C GLY A 512 49.14 7.66 10.36
N GLU A 513 48.07 8.44 10.26
CA GLU A 513 46.88 8.32 11.10
C GLU A 513 45.98 7.19 10.60
N SER A 514 45.10 6.69 11.47
CA SER A 514 44.16 5.64 11.08
C SER A 514 42.80 5.74 11.77
N VAL A 515 41.75 5.38 11.03
CA VAL A 515 40.38 5.32 11.57
C VAL A 515 40.11 3.91 12.06
N HIS A 516 39.83 3.81 13.36
CA HIS A 516 39.48 2.55 13.98
C HIS A 516 37.96 2.34 13.99
N MET A 517 37.50 1.10 13.91
CA MET A 517 36.07 0.78 13.98
C MET A 517 35.44 1.32 15.27
N ALA A 518 36.15 1.24 16.40
CA ALA A 518 35.69 1.77 17.68
C ALA A 518 35.38 3.28 17.62
N GLN A 519 36.25 4.08 17.01
CA GLN A 519 36.06 5.53 16.85
C GLN A 519 34.82 5.84 15.99
N LEU A 520 34.63 5.11 14.89
CA LEU A 520 33.45 5.26 14.03
C LEU A 520 32.16 4.87 14.75
N LEU A 521 32.18 3.79 15.54
CA LEU A 521 31.03 3.32 16.31
C LEU A 521 30.69 4.25 17.48
N GLU A 522 31.69 4.84 18.13
CA GLU A 522 31.48 5.88 19.16
C GLU A 522 30.84 7.11 18.55
N LEU A 523 31.35 7.59 17.41
CA LEU A 523 30.76 8.69 16.68
C LEU A 523 29.31 8.38 16.27
N TRP A 524 29.05 7.16 15.79
CA TRP A 524 27.69 6.72 15.46
C TRP A 524 26.78 6.70 16.68
N LYS A 525 27.23 6.17 17.82
CA LYS A 525 26.47 6.15 19.07
C LYS A 525 26.14 7.56 19.55
N GLU A 526 27.09 8.49 19.46
CA GLU A 526 26.91 9.90 19.81
C GLU A 526 25.84 10.54 18.92
N LYS A 527 25.98 10.43 17.59
CA LYS A 527 25.07 11.11 16.65
C LYS A 527 23.71 10.45 16.53
N ASN A 528 23.61 9.15 16.78
CA ASN A 528 22.37 8.38 16.74
C ASN A 528 21.70 8.24 18.13
N ALA A 529 22.20 8.93 19.16
CA ALA A 529 21.61 8.88 20.50
C ALA A 529 20.13 9.32 20.47
N GLY A 530 19.24 8.50 21.01
CA GLY A 530 17.79 8.75 21.01
C GLY A 530 17.08 8.52 19.67
N HIS A 531 17.80 8.02 18.66
CA HIS A 531 17.28 7.70 17.34
C HIS A 531 17.43 6.21 17.04
N PHE A 532 16.56 5.68 16.16
CA PHE A 532 16.54 4.26 15.78
C PHE A 532 17.11 4.01 14.39
N SER A 533 17.93 4.91 13.85
CA SER A 533 18.57 4.69 12.54
C SER A 533 19.59 3.55 12.61
N ARG A 534 19.92 2.97 11.46
CA ARG A 534 20.96 1.94 11.32
C ARG A 534 22.09 2.39 10.40
N LEU A 535 23.26 1.78 10.58
CA LEU A 535 24.46 2.02 9.79
C LEU A 535 24.87 0.74 9.05
N ILE A 536 25.19 0.86 7.76
CA ILE A 536 25.72 -0.22 6.93
C ILE A 536 27.08 0.23 6.42
N LEU A 537 28.10 -0.59 6.68
CA LEU A 537 29.47 -0.39 6.22
C LEU A 537 29.75 -1.41 5.12
N VAL A 538 30.13 -0.93 3.94
CA VAL A 538 30.57 -1.78 2.82
C VAL A 538 32.04 -1.51 2.58
N LEU A 539 32.87 -2.53 2.75
CA LEU A 539 34.32 -2.44 2.72
C LEU A 539 34.87 -3.29 1.57
N ASP A 540 35.40 -2.61 0.55
CA ASP A 540 36.22 -3.25 -0.49
C ASP A 540 37.70 -2.97 -0.18
N THR A 541 38.24 -3.76 0.74
CA THR A 541 39.59 -3.61 1.30
C THR A 541 40.21 -4.98 1.56
N GLU A 542 41.53 -5.11 1.44
CA GLU A 542 42.26 -6.37 1.65
C GLU A 542 42.05 -6.98 3.06
N ASN A 543 41.92 -6.15 4.11
CA ASN A 543 41.80 -6.59 5.49
C ASN A 543 40.43 -6.25 6.11
N SER A 544 39.32 -6.56 5.43
CA SER A 544 37.95 -6.24 5.90
C SER A 544 37.40 -7.19 6.98
N LEU A 545 37.85 -8.44 7.02
CA LEU A 545 37.32 -9.50 7.88
C LEU A 545 37.40 -9.24 9.40
N PRO A 546 38.42 -8.56 9.96
CA PRO A 546 38.44 -8.22 11.38
C PRO A 546 37.19 -7.43 11.80
N TRP A 547 36.78 -6.43 11.00
CA TRP A 547 35.59 -5.63 11.29
C TRP A 547 34.30 -6.45 11.18
N VAL A 548 34.23 -7.38 10.22
CA VAL A 548 33.12 -8.33 10.05
C VAL A 548 32.96 -9.25 11.27
N LYS A 549 34.06 -9.64 11.91
CA LYS A 549 34.05 -10.48 13.13
C LYS A 549 33.71 -9.66 14.37
N ASP A 550 34.32 -8.49 14.53
CA ASP A 550 34.17 -7.67 15.72
C ASP A 550 32.77 -7.05 15.84
N ILE A 551 32.11 -6.73 14.72
CA ILE A 551 30.76 -6.15 14.76
C ILE A 551 29.73 -7.09 15.42
N ARG A 552 29.94 -8.41 15.36
CA ARG A 552 29.07 -9.43 15.98
C ARG A 552 29.06 -9.33 17.51
N ARG A 553 30.09 -8.71 18.10
CA ARG A 553 30.20 -8.51 19.55
C ARG A 553 29.55 -7.22 20.03
N VAL A 554 29.33 -6.26 19.12
CA VAL A 554 28.77 -4.94 19.42
C VAL A 554 27.29 -5.05 19.80
N ASP A 555 26.94 -4.42 20.93
CA ASP A 555 25.56 -4.29 21.41
C ASP A 555 25.12 -2.81 21.46
N GLY A 556 23.80 -2.59 21.50
CA GLY A 556 23.19 -1.28 21.69
C GLY A 556 23.04 -0.42 20.44
N VAL A 557 23.49 -0.88 19.27
CA VAL A 557 23.35 -0.18 17.98
C VAL A 557 22.98 -1.14 16.87
N TYR A 558 22.32 -0.62 15.81
CA TYR A 558 21.99 -1.37 14.60
C TYR A 558 23.05 -1.11 13.53
N VAL A 559 24.05 -1.97 13.47
CA VAL A 559 25.15 -1.86 12.50
C VAL A 559 25.38 -3.19 11.79
N ALA A 560 25.68 -3.11 10.49
CA ALA A 560 26.13 -4.22 9.67
C ALA A 560 27.42 -3.85 8.92
N VAL A 561 28.29 -4.83 8.71
CA VAL A 561 29.52 -4.72 7.93
C VAL A 561 29.50 -5.78 6.83
N GLN A 562 29.66 -5.37 5.59
CA GLN A 562 29.96 -6.21 4.44
C GLN A 562 31.46 -6.06 4.14
N GLY A 563 32.16 -7.18 4.08
CA GLY A 563 33.56 -7.25 3.67
C GLY A 563 33.76 -8.26 2.55
N ALA A 564 34.95 -8.20 1.97
CA ALA A 564 35.43 -9.12 0.96
C ALA A 564 36.81 -9.68 1.32
N GLU A 565 37.09 -10.89 0.85
CA GLU A 565 38.38 -11.56 0.91
C GLU A 565 38.77 -11.96 -0.52
N LEU A 566 39.91 -11.41 -0.97
CA LEU A 566 40.49 -11.64 -2.28
C LEU A 566 41.55 -12.73 -2.14
N SER A 567 41.26 -13.94 -2.64
CA SER A 567 42.16 -15.09 -2.48
C SER A 567 43.18 -15.12 -3.62
N ALA A 568 44.43 -14.79 -3.33
CA ALA A 568 45.54 -14.91 -4.28
C ALA A 568 46.09 -16.35 -4.42
N THR A 569 45.63 -17.29 -3.59
CA THR A 569 46.26 -18.62 -3.39
C THR A 569 45.63 -19.77 -4.16
N ARG A 570 44.57 -19.52 -4.95
CA ARG A 570 43.90 -20.57 -5.75
C ARG A 570 43.84 -20.16 -7.21
N VAL A 571 44.99 -20.24 -7.88
CA VAL A 571 45.07 -20.10 -9.34
C VAL A 571 45.33 -21.50 -9.89
N ASP A 572 44.30 -22.09 -10.53
CA ASP A 572 44.53 -23.14 -11.50
C ASP A 572 45.49 -22.60 -12.58
N PRO A 573 46.37 -23.40 -13.19
CA PRO A 573 47.46 -22.94 -14.05
C PRO A 573 47.04 -22.33 -15.41
N GLU A 574 45.76 -22.00 -15.60
CA GLU A 574 45.27 -21.19 -16.72
C GLU A 574 45.32 -19.69 -16.38
N PRO A 575 45.44 -18.79 -17.37
CA PRO A 575 45.67 -17.35 -17.16
C PRO A 575 44.40 -16.64 -16.67
N GLY A 576 43.94 -16.98 -15.47
CA GLY A 576 42.93 -16.20 -14.75
C GLY A 576 43.57 -14.98 -14.09
N ASP A 577 42.99 -13.80 -14.32
CA ASP A 577 43.43 -12.56 -13.69
C ASP A 577 43.38 -12.67 -12.15
N VAL A 578 44.44 -12.22 -11.48
CA VAL A 578 44.51 -12.16 -10.00
C VAL A 578 43.43 -11.21 -9.49
N PRO A 579 42.61 -11.60 -8.48
CA PRO A 579 41.55 -10.75 -7.96
C PRO A 579 42.13 -9.50 -7.30
N LEU A 580 41.59 -8.34 -7.64
CA LEU A 580 42.08 -7.03 -7.26
C LEU A 580 40.95 -6.19 -6.64
N LEU A 581 41.33 -5.12 -5.94
CA LEU A 581 40.36 -4.22 -5.33
C LEU A 581 39.46 -3.59 -6.40
N GLY A 582 38.15 -3.61 -6.14
CA GLY A 582 37.11 -3.22 -7.07
C GLY A 582 36.37 -4.37 -7.72
N ASP A 583 36.95 -5.57 -7.76
CA ASP A 583 36.29 -6.75 -8.34
C ASP A 583 35.09 -7.17 -7.48
N PHE A 584 35.25 -7.15 -6.14
CA PHE A 584 34.14 -7.31 -5.21
C PHE A 584 33.05 -6.27 -5.44
N THR A 585 33.41 -4.99 -5.52
CA THR A 585 32.43 -3.91 -5.74
C THR A 585 31.67 -4.12 -7.05
N ALA A 586 32.33 -4.52 -8.14
CA ALA A 586 31.69 -4.79 -9.42
C ALA A 586 30.68 -5.95 -9.32
N GLU A 587 31.10 -7.11 -8.79
CA GLU A 587 30.23 -8.27 -8.64
C GLU A 587 29.06 -8.02 -7.68
N TRP A 588 29.32 -7.36 -6.55
CA TRP A 588 28.30 -7.06 -5.55
C TRP A 588 27.27 -6.05 -6.06
N VAL A 589 27.70 -5.02 -6.80
CA VAL A 589 26.78 -4.05 -7.41
C VAL A 589 25.95 -4.72 -8.50
N GLU A 590 26.55 -5.58 -9.33
CA GLU A 590 25.81 -6.31 -10.36
C GLU A 590 24.75 -7.23 -9.74
N PHE A 591 25.09 -7.99 -8.70
CA PHE A 591 24.14 -8.84 -7.95
C PHE A 591 22.98 -8.06 -7.30
N ASN A 592 23.23 -6.81 -6.85
CA ASN A 592 22.20 -5.97 -6.24
C ASN A 592 21.34 -5.21 -7.26
N CYS A 593 21.91 -4.88 -8.43
CA CYS A 593 21.26 -4.06 -9.45
C CYS A 593 20.62 -4.87 -10.59
N ASN A 594 21.06 -6.10 -10.82
CA ASN A 594 20.59 -6.94 -11.90
C ASN A 594 19.88 -8.20 -11.34
N PRO A 595 18.54 -8.32 -11.50
CA PRO A 595 17.82 -9.50 -11.04
C PRO A 595 18.17 -10.76 -11.85
N ASP A 596 18.69 -10.61 -13.06
CA ASP A 596 19.08 -11.70 -13.96
C ASP A 596 20.58 -12.03 -13.82
N SER A 597 21.25 -11.58 -12.75
CA SER A 597 22.66 -11.89 -12.55
C SER A 597 22.86 -13.38 -12.27
N ASP A 598 23.76 -14.03 -13.00
CA ASP A 598 24.17 -15.43 -12.75
C ASP A 598 25.06 -15.59 -11.50
N THR A 599 25.38 -14.50 -10.80
CA THR A 599 26.30 -14.49 -9.66
C THR A 599 25.73 -15.25 -8.46
N GLN A 600 26.28 -16.43 -8.19
CA GLN A 600 25.97 -17.23 -7.00
C GLN A 600 27.08 -17.12 -5.95
N TRP A 601 26.80 -16.38 -4.88
CA TRP A 601 27.79 -16.14 -3.81
C TRP A 601 28.20 -17.42 -3.06
N SER A 602 27.31 -18.43 -2.99
CA SER A 602 27.54 -19.72 -2.31
C SER A 602 28.36 -20.74 -3.11
N GLU A 603 28.79 -20.38 -4.31
CA GLU A 603 29.57 -21.28 -5.17
C GLU A 603 30.97 -21.51 -4.60
N LYS A 604 31.42 -22.77 -4.58
CA LYS A 604 32.75 -23.14 -4.08
C LYS A 604 33.81 -22.87 -5.14
N GLY A 605 34.89 -22.19 -4.76
CA GLY A 605 36.05 -21.97 -5.66
C GLY A 605 36.17 -20.55 -6.21
N ARG A 606 35.30 -19.62 -5.81
CA ARG A 606 35.38 -18.21 -6.20
C ARG A 606 36.71 -17.57 -5.77
N THR A 607 37.27 -16.74 -6.65
CA THR A 607 38.46 -15.91 -6.39
C THR A 607 38.14 -14.74 -5.46
N VAL A 608 36.93 -14.19 -5.59
CA VAL A 608 36.36 -13.16 -4.71
C VAL A 608 35.32 -13.80 -3.79
N THR A 609 35.57 -13.75 -2.49
CA THR A 609 34.63 -14.23 -1.46
C THR A 609 34.13 -13.07 -0.63
N ALA A 610 32.88 -13.17 -0.17
CA ALA A 610 32.25 -12.12 0.61
C ALA A 610 31.81 -12.64 1.98
N ALA A 611 31.90 -11.80 2.99
CA ALA A 611 31.44 -12.10 4.33
C ALA A 611 30.76 -10.88 4.94
N TYR A 612 29.65 -11.10 5.63
CA TYR A 612 29.00 -10.05 6.39
C TYR A 612 28.90 -10.37 7.88
N GLY A 613 28.79 -9.31 8.66
CA GLY A 613 28.64 -9.33 10.11
C GLY A 613 27.59 -8.33 10.53
N VAL A 614 26.78 -8.71 11.52
CA VAL A 614 25.73 -7.85 12.07
C VAL A 614 25.84 -7.76 13.58
N SER A 615 25.53 -6.59 14.12
CA SER A 615 25.38 -6.34 15.56
C SER A 615 24.31 -7.23 16.20
N LYS A 616 24.42 -7.48 17.52
CA LYS A 616 23.53 -8.40 18.26
C LYS A 616 22.04 -8.06 18.15
N ARG A 617 21.71 -6.77 18.03
CA ARG A 617 20.32 -6.27 17.95
C ARG A 617 19.84 -5.98 16.54
N TRP A 618 20.62 -6.30 15.50
CA TRP A 618 20.25 -6.03 14.11
C TRP A 618 18.83 -6.50 13.76
N SER A 619 18.44 -7.70 14.22
CA SER A 619 17.11 -8.29 13.97
C SER A 619 15.93 -7.59 14.67
N ASP A 620 16.20 -6.71 15.64
CA ASP A 620 15.14 -5.91 16.29
C ASP A 620 14.86 -4.61 15.55
N TYR A 621 15.66 -4.28 14.54
CA TYR A 621 15.51 -3.04 13.82
C TYR A 621 14.12 -2.94 13.20
N THR A 622 13.47 -1.82 13.49
CA THR A 622 12.22 -1.41 12.87
C THR A 622 12.41 0.00 12.35
N LEU A 623 11.91 0.28 11.15
CA LEU A 623 11.94 1.61 10.57
C LEU A 623 11.36 2.65 11.53
N HIS A 624 11.94 3.85 11.57
CA HIS A 624 11.59 4.87 12.56
C HIS A 624 10.09 5.19 12.53
N LEU A 625 9.46 5.20 13.70
CA LEU A 625 8.06 5.61 13.87
C LEU A 625 8.01 7.08 14.30
N PRO A 626 7.02 7.87 13.84
CA PRO A 626 6.93 9.28 14.21
C PRO A 626 6.79 9.46 15.73
N THR A 627 7.70 10.25 16.30
CA THR A 627 7.65 10.67 17.72
C THR A 627 6.66 11.81 17.91
N GLY A 628 6.25 12.09 19.16
CA GLY A 628 5.35 13.22 19.44
C GLY A 628 5.92 14.59 19.04
N SER A 629 7.26 14.73 19.05
CA SER A 629 7.94 15.92 18.53
C SER A 629 7.89 16.00 17.01
N ASP A 630 8.00 14.86 16.30
CA ASP A 630 7.89 14.82 14.84
C ASP A 630 6.48 15.24 14.40
N VAL A 631 5.45 14.73 15.08
CA VAL A 631 4.04 15.12 14.87
C VAL A 631 3.86 16.62 15.12
N ALA A 632 4.38 17.15 16.23
CA ALA A 632 4.27 18.57 16.56
C ALA A 632 4.98 19.47 15.54
N LYS A 633 6.17 19.07 15.07
CA LYS A 633 6.91 19.80 14.03
C LYS A 633 6.16 19.77 12.71
N HIS A 634 5.75 18.59 12.25
CA HIS A 634 4.97 18.42 11.03
C HIS A 634 3.71 19.30 11.08
N TRP A 635 3.02 19.31 12.21
CA TRP A 635 1.81 20.08 12.40
C TRP A 635 2.03 21.58 12.29
N LYS A 636 3.08 22.09 12.95
CA LYS A 636 3.42 23.52 12.94
C LYS A 636 3.80 24.01 11.54
N THR A 637 4.42 23.16 10.73
CA THR A 637 4.85 23.51 9.37
C THR A 637 3.69 23.52 8.36
N HIS A 638 2.74 22.58 8.48
CA HIS A 638 1.73 22.35 7.44
C HIS A 638 0.34 22.92 7.77
N PHE A 639 0.03 23.18 9.04
CA PHE A 639 -1.30 23.63 9.46
C PHE A 639 -1.28 25.02 10.12
N PRO A 640 -2.40 25.77 10.03
CA PRO A 640 -2.51 27.09 10.65
C PRO A 640 -2.47 27.02 12.18
N LYS A 641 -2.03 28.11 12.82
CA LYS A 641 -1.85 28.20 14.29
C LYS A 641 -3.10 27.86 15.10
N ALA A 642 -4.30 28.10 14.55
CA ALA A 642 -5.57 27.83 15.21
C ALA A 642 -5.77 26.33 15.55
N THR A 643 -5.10 25.41 14.85
CA THR A 643 -5.25 23.97 15.06
C THR A 643 -4.22 23.39 16.03
N TYR A 644 -3.28 24.18 16.56
CA TYR A 644 -2.19 23.69 17.41
C TYR A 644 -2.63 23.00 18.71
N PRO A 645 -3.74 23.37 19.38
CA PRO A 645 -4.21 22.62 20.55
C PRO A 645 -4.46 21.12 20.28
N MET A 646 -4.79 20.76 19.04
CA MET A 646 -5.05 19.38 18.62
C MET A 646 -3.80 18.48 18.66
N VAL A 647 -2.60 19.07 18.63
CA VAL A 647 -1.33 18.33 18.73
C VAL A 647 -1.22 17.58 20.05
N HIS A 648 -1.72 18.17 21.14
CA HIS A 648 -1.68 17.53 22.46
C HIS A 648 -2.58 16.30 22.55
N LEU A 649 -3.77 16.36 21.95
CA LEU A 649 -4.69 15.23 21.84
C LEU A 649 -4.09 14.08 21.02
N SER A 650 -3.43 14.41 19.90
CA SER A 650 -2.74 13.43 19.05
C SER A 650 -1.60 12.71 19.77
N ASN A 651 -0.81 13.45 20.56
CA ASN A 651 0.31 12.87 21.31
C ASN A 651 -0.14 12.00 22.49
N TRP A 652 -1.31 12.27 23.10
CA TRP A 652 -1.78 11.50 24.26
C TRP A 652 -2.22 10.07 23.91
N CYS A 653 -2.95 9.89 22.81
CA CYS A 653 -3.37 8.56 22.34
C CYS A 653 -2.18 7.64 21.97
N CYS A 654 -1.01 8.21 21.67
CA CYS A 654 0.17 7.48 21.21
C CYS A 654 0.86 6.61 22.30
N GLY A 655 0.50 6.76 23.58
CA GLY A 655 1.17 6.07 24.69
C GLY A 655 0.73 4.62 24.94
N LEU A 656 -0.34 4.14 24.29
CA LEU A 656 -0.98 2.87 24.63
C LEU A 656 -0.44 1.70 23.78
N ASN A 657 0.65 1.07 24.24
CA ASN A 657 1.20 -0.14 23.60
C ASN A 657 0.65 -1.41 24.27
N LEU A 658 -0.55 -1.86 23.88
CA LEU A 658 -1.27 -2.98 24.50
C LEU A 658 -0.63 -4.37 24.32
N PHE A 659 0.31 -4.56 23.39
CA PHE A 659 0.89 -5.89 23.06
C PHE A 659 2.42 -5.99 23.27
N TRP A 660 2.99 -5.13 24.11
CA TRP A 660 4.45 -5.03 24.28
C TRP A 660 5.12 -6.36 24.68
N VAL A 661 4.47 -7.16 25.54
CA VAL A 661 5.05 -8.41 26.08
C VAL A 661 5.24 -9.47 24.99
N CYS A 662 4.27 -9.65 24.08
CA CYS A 662 4.40 -10.59 22.95
C CYS A 662 5.55 -10.19 22.00
N GLY A 663 5.81 -8.89 21.85
CA GLY A 663 6.90 -8.37 21.03
C GLY A 663 8.30 -8.72 21.57
N VAL A 664 8.47 -8.82 22.89
CA VAL A 664 9.76 -9.13 23.51
C VAL A 664 10.21 -10.57 23.20
N PHE A 665 9.31 -11.54 23.34
CA PHE A 665 9.61 -12.95 23.06
C PHE A 665 9.93 -13.19 21.58
N LEU A 666 9.17 -12.58 20.67
CA LEU A 666 9.42 -12.67 19.23
C LEU A 666 10.77 -12.08 18.83
N ARG A 667 11.16 -10.95 19.44
CA ARG A 667 12.48 -10.33 19.23
C ARG A 667 13.60 -11.25 19.69
N CYS A 668 13.48 -11.86 20.87
CA CYS A 668 14.46 -12.82 21.38
C CYS A 668 14.66 -14.00 20.41
N PHE A 669 13.56 -14.59 19.93
CA PHE A 669 13.61 -15.68 18.96
C PHE A 669 14.29 -15.27 17.65
N ARG A 670 13.98 -14.07 17.11
CA ARG A 670 14.63 -13.55 15.90
C ARG A 670 16.14 -13.35 16.08
N ARG A 671 16.58 -12.87 17.24
CA ARG A 671 18.01 -12.73 17.57
C ARG A 671 18.71 -14.09 17.60
N CYS A 672 18.13 -15.06 18.29
CA CYS A 672 18.69 -16.41 18.35
C CYS A 672 18.77 -17.05 16.96
N LYS A 673 17.70 -16.94 16.16
CA LYS A 673 17.68 -17.44 14.78
C LYS A 673 18.79 -16.83 13.93
N LEU A 674 18.94 -15.51 13.94
CA LEU A 674 19.96 -14.83 13.11
C LEU A 674 21.39 -15.13 13.58
N ALA A 675 21.60 -15.30 14.90
CA ALA A 675 22.90 -15.63 15.46
C ALA A 675 23.34 -17.08 15.15
N TRP A 676 22.40 -18.03 15.18
CA TRP A 676 22.70 -19.45 14.93
C TRP A 676 22.68 -19.81 13.45
N PHE A 677 21.83 -19.17 12.67
CA PHE A 677 21.63 -19.46 11.25
C PHE A 677 21.62 -18.15 10.44
N PRO A 678 22.78 -17.50 10.27
CA PRO A 678 22.87 -16.33 9.40
C PRO A 678 22.54 -16.75 7.96
N PRO A 679 21.61 -16.07 7.26
CA PRO A 679 21.29 -16.41 5.88
C PRO A 679 22.47 -16.10 4.94
N ALA A 680 22.65 -16.86 3.86
CA ALA A 680 23.69 -16.55 2.86
C ALA A 680 23.49 -15.17 2.22
N VAL A 681 22.23 -14.75 2.07
CA VAL A 681 21.84 -13.43 1.58
C VAL A 681 20.92 -12.77 2.59
N LEU A 682 21.34 -11.65 3.15
CA LEU A 682 20.57 -10.86 4.12
C LEU A 682 20.04 -9.60 3.44
N ASP A 683 18.73 -9.55 3.20
CA ASP A 683 18.08 -8.33 2.72
C ASP A 683 17.96 -7.31 3.85
N THR A 684 18.45 -6.11 3.59
CA THR A 684 18.35 -4.97 4.51
C THR A 684 16.94 -4.38 4.53
N GLY A 685 16.03 -4.74 3.62
CA GLY A 685 14.69 -4.16 3.51
C GLY A 685 14.66 -2.82 2.75
N GLN A 686 15.79 -2.40 2.17
CA GLN A 686 15.86 -1.35 1.15
C GLN A 686 16.17 -1.93 -0.25
N GLY A 687 16.13 -3.26 -0.39
CA GLY A 687 16.54 -3.98 -1.59
C GLY A 687 18.06 -4.18 -1.72
N ILE A 688 18.86 -3.62 -0.79
CA ILE A 688 20.30 -3.87 -0.69
C ILE A 688 20.50 -5.18 0.07
N LYS A 689 21.24 -6.10 -0.52
CA LYS A 689 21.53 -7.44 -0.02
C LYS A 689 22.97 -7.53 0.46
N LEU A 690 23.15 -7.94 1.71
CA LEU A 690 24.45 -8.34 2.26
C LEU A 690 24.65 -9.82 1.95
N VAL A 691 25.85 -10.21 1.55
CA VAL A 691 26.15 -11.52 0.97
C VAL A 691 27.28 -12.21 1.71
N HIS A 692 27.13 -13.52 1.86
CA HIS A 692 28.10 -14.43 2.46
C HIS A 692 28.33 -15.60 1.51
N SER A 693 29.61 -15.91 1.28
CA SER A 693 30.06 -17.03 0.44
C SER A 693 30.08 -18.38 1.14
#